data_AF-A0A2T3HQ80-F1
#
_entry.id   AF-A0A2T3HQ80-F1
#
_cell.length_a   1.000
_cell.length_b   1.000
_cell.length_c   1.000
_cell.angle_alpha   90.00
_cell.angle_beta   90.00
_cell.angle_gamma   90.00
#
_symmetry.space_group_name_H-M   'P 1'
#
loop_
_entity.id
_entity.type
_entity.pdbx_description
1 polymer ?
#
loop_
_entity_poly.entity_id
_entity_poly.type
_entity_poly.pdbx_seq_one_letter_code
_entity_poly.pdbx_strand_id
1 'polypeptide(L)'
;MNYTKTNNIAGWACFVIATLSYILTLEPSVSFWDCGEFIASALRMQVVHQPGAPLFLMIQRFFSIFAGGDLTQVAWWMNVGSAVASGATILFLFWTITALAKKVLIKPGEAVSTGNMVSIIGAGLVGALAYTYSDSFWFSAVESEVYALSSLFTAIVFWAILKWEAHADEPRADRWLLFIAYIMGLSIGIHLLNLLTIPALAFVYYFKRYKTHTTSGMFKTFLIGCLILGIIQYGVIQYLVSFGAYFDLFFVNTLGLGFGTGVLFFAVLLIGALVWAIRYSIKHQHKILNLSLLSLVLIIFGYASFAMIIIRAKADPNLNNSDPDNAFSFLSYLNREQYGDRPLLFGPNFNSEKVGIEEGKTLYRKGNEKYESAGKKTDYKYDSTTPLPRMYSDQGGHPEFYKEWMRLADDQKPTLIHNVGFLFSYQIGYMYMRYFFWNFVGRQNDEQGQGSNFEGNWITGIKAIDAARLGNQDNLPPSIKDSNAHNKFYGLPLILGLIGIFWHFKRDAKNAGIVGLLFFFTGVAIVLYLNQKPLEPRERDYAYAGSFYAYAIWIGLGVIALREWVFKKLSPAAGAGIAVVVGLLAGPVIMAAEGWDDHDRSTKMVAHDIAYDYLQSCAPNAIIFTYGDNDTYPLWYIQEVENVRPDVRIVNLSLFDTDWYINGMKQKQNESAPLPISMKAEQYVQGVRDVMYYQDYKIAQSQELKDVVDFLLSDAEEAKISLQDGSKTNFIPTKKLKMTVNPDEVISSGTVPAAQRDRIAPEIDWTFNKNYVTKGTLAMFDILAHNQWKRPIYFATTVPSEQFNGLDNYLYNEGLALRLMPFKPDTTAAARGELVNTDAMYEHVMNRFKWGNMTTAKYLDPQSSDDTFIMTSMFNNLISALIREGRTADALKAVAKYEQVIPKRFYSMNSVIGKYYMAENLYTLKQTEKANALVRSTADFIKKELTYLADVSQSKNSLNGSQHVQRGLYIFNMMIQATAVNNQKQLNAQLEKDFMALQSRFAMYFSE
;
A
#
# COMPACT_ATOMS: atom_id res chain seq x y z
N MET A 1 -28.45 -9.72 38.51
CA MET A 1 -27.15 -9.32 37.92
C MET A 1 -27.23 -7.85 37.51
N ASN A 2 -26.17 -7.07 37.70
CA ASN A 2 -26.16 -5.64 37.35
C ASN A 2 -25.72 -5.47 35.88
N TYR A 3 -26.60 -4.94 35.02
CA TYR A 3 -26.34 -4.76 33.59
C TYR A 3 -25.05 -3.98 33.32
N THR A 4 -24.85 -2.84 33.99
CA THR A 4 -23.68 -1.98 33.76
C THR A 4 -22.38 -2.72 34.08
N LYS A 5 -22.34 -3.45 35.21
CA LYS A 5 -21.17 -4.24 35.59
C LYS A 5 -20.89 -5.35 34.57
N THR A 6 -21.91 -6.11 34.17
CA THR A 6 -21.76 -7.19 33.19
C THR A 6 -21.32 -6.66 31.82
N ASN A 7 -21.91 -5.56 31.35
CA ASN A 7 -21.56 -4.91 30.09
C ASN A 7 -20.10 -4.44 30.07
N ASN A 8 -19.62 -3.84 31.16
CA ASN A 8 -18.24 -3.36 31.22
C ASN A 8 -17.25 -4.53 31.26
N ILE A 9 -17.53 -5.59 32.03
CA ILE A 9 -16.67 -6.77 32.10
C ILE A 9 -16.62 -7.48 30.74
N ALA A 10 -17.76 -7.68 30.08
CA ALA A 10 -17.81 -8.33 28.78
C ALA A 10 -17.09 -7.53 27.69
N GLY A 11 -17.20 -6.20 27.71
CA GLY A 11 -16.44 -5.34 26.79
C GLY A 11 -14.93 -5.50 26.99
N TRP A 12 -14.43 -5.43 28.23
CA TRP A 12 -13.02 -5.65 28.53
C TRP A 12 -12.56 -7.08 28.23
N ALA A 13 -13.44 -8.07 28.34
CA ALA A 13 -13.14 -9.43 27.88
C ALA A 13 -12.94 -9.47 26.35
N CYS A 14 -13.78 -8.78 25.56
CA CYS A 14 -13.56 -8.65 24.12
C CYS A 14 -12.23 -7.96 23.81
N PHE A 15 -11.89 -6.88 24.54
CA PHE A 15 -10.60 -6.19 24.41
C PHE A 15 -9.43 -7.16 24.58
N VAL A 16 -9.43 -7.95 25.66
CA VAL A 16 -8.36 -8.89 25.97
C VAL A 16 -8.30 -10.01 24.92
N ILE A 17 -9.44 -10.59 24.54
CA ILE A 17 -9.49 -11.64 23.51
C ILE A 17 -8.90 -11.14 22.20
N ALA A 18 -9.39 -9.99 21.70
CA ALA A 18 -8.91 -9.44 20.43
C ALA A 18 -7.42 -9.07 20.48
N THR A 19 -6.99 -8.38 21.53
CA THR A 19 -5.58 -7.98 21.70
C THR A 19 -4.67 -9.22 21.74
N LEU A 20 -5.05 -10.27 22.47
CA LEU A 20 -4.27 -11.50 22.52
C LEU A 20 -4.25 -12.21 21.17
N SER A 21 -5.38 -12.32 20.47
CA SER A 21 -5.41 -12.91 19.12
C SER A 21 -4.46 -12.20 18.17
N TYR A 22 -4.45 -10.86 18.17
CA TYR A 22 -3.52 -10.07 17.36
C TYR A 22 -2.06 -10.24 17.80
N ILE A 23 -1.76 -10.23 19.10
CA ILE A 23 -0.39 -10.46 19.59
C ILE A 23 0.13 -11.87 19.25
N LEU A 24 -0.74 -12.88 19.27
CA LEU A 24 -0.35 -14.25 18.91
C LEU A 24 -0.08 -14.43 17.42
N THR A 25 -0.57 -13.52 16.57
CA THR A 25 -0.48 -13.59 15.12
C THR A 25 0.34 -12.47 14.49
N LEU A 26 0.83 -11.50 15.29
CA LEU A 26 1.53 -10.33 14.77
C LEU A 26 2.88 -10.63 14.14
N GLU A 27 3.27 -9.78 13.19
CA GLU A 27 4.55 -9.90 12.54
C GLU A 27 5.68 -9.60 13.53
N PRO A 28 6.71 -10.47 13.67
CA PRO A 28 7.74 -10.29 14.68
C PRO A 28 8.67 -9.10 14.44
N SER A 29 8.71 -8.58 13.21
CA SER A 29 9.52 -7.43 12.80
C SER A 29 8.74 -6.54 11.80
N VAL A 30 9.46 -5.78 10.97
CA VAL A 30 8.91 -4.96 9.90
C VAL A 30 8.21 -5.81 8.83
N SER A 31 7.06 -5.33 8.34
CA SER A 31 6.35 -5.88 7.18
C SER A 31 6.61 -5.03 5.92
N PHE A 32 6.20 -5.52 4.75
CA PHE A 32 6.27 -4.77 3.49
C PHE A 32 5.37 -3.53 3.47
N TRP A 33 5.45 -2.74 2.39
CA TRP A 33 4.76 -1.45 2.25
C TRP A 33 5.22 -0.44 3.32
N ASP A 34 4.30 0.41 3.77
CA ASP A 34 4.61 1.65 4.50
C ASP A 34 5.15 1.39 5.92
N CYS A 35 5.00 0.17 6.45
CA CYS A 35 5.38 -0.19 7.81
C CYS A 35 6.86 0.12 8.13
N GLY A 36 7.80 -0.13 7.20
CA GLY A 36 9.21 0.17 7.43
C GLY A 36 9.50 1.66 7.61
N GLU A 37 8.87 2.50 6.79
CA GLU A 37 8.97 3.96 6.91
C GLU A 37 8.31 4.46 8.20
N PHE A 38 7.13 3.94 8.54
CA PHE A 38 6.41 4.33 9.75
C PHE A 38 7.17 3.99 11.02
N ILE A 39 7.76 2.79 11.13
CA ILE A 39 8.53 2.38 12.31
C ILE A 39 9.83 3.21 12.41
N ALA A 40 10.57 3.36 11.30
CA ALA A 40 11.78 4.19 11.25
C ALA A 40 11.50 5.65 11.64
N SER A 41 10.41 6.21 11.12
CA SER A 41 10.01 7.59 11.39
C SER A 41 9.47 7.76 12.80
N ALA A 42 8.74 6.78 13.35
CA ALA A 42 8.24 6.85 14.72
C ALA A 42 9.40 6.83 15.72
N LEU A 43 10.39 5.94 15.54
CA LEU A 43 11.53 5.81 16.44
C LEU A 43 12.36 7.11 16.52
N ARG A 44 12.69 7.70 15.37
CA ARG A 44 13.55 8.89 15.26
C ARG A 44 12.77 10.21 15.13
N MET A 45 11.43 10.17 15.23
CA MET A 45 10.54 11.31 15.01
C MET A 45 10.82 11.99 13.66
N GLN A 46 10.74 11.26 12.56
CA GLN A 46 11.03 11.74 11.21
C GLN A 46 9.75 12.09 10.44
N VAL A 47 9.87 12.49 9.17
CA VAL A 47 8.74 12.89 8.32
C VAL A 47 8.46 11.80 7.29
N VAL A 48 7.31 11.13 7.44
CA VAL A 48 6.79 10.11 6.51
C VAL A 48 6.19 10.73 5.25
N HIS A 49 5.87 9.90 4.26
CA HIS A 49 5.17 10.32 3.05
C HIS A 49 3.82 11.06 3.33
N GLN A 50 3.38 11.83 2.34
CA GLN A 50 2.26 12.77 2.45
C GLN A 50 0.88 12.09 2.60
N PRO A 51 -0.04 12.64 3.40
CA PRO A 51 0.05 13.91 4.13
C PRO A 51 0.63 13.73 5.53
N GLY A 52 1.31 12.62 5.83
CA GLY A 52 1.89 12.32 7.13
C GLY A 52 0.88 11.80 8.17
N ALA A 53 1.43 11.31 9.29
CA ALA A 53 0.65 10.79 10.41
C ALA A 53 1.30 11.15 11.77
N PRO A 54 1.47 12.44 12.10
CA PRO A 54 2.29 12.87 13.23
C PRO A 54 1.84 12.34 14.59
N LEU A 55 0.52 12.25 14.82
CA LEU A 55 0.00 11.69 16.07
C LEU A 55 0.19 10.17 16.14
N PHE A 56 0.04 9.47 15.01
CA PHE A 56 0.38 8.05 14.93
C PHE A 56 1.86 7.82 15.31
N LEU A 57 2.78 8.59 14.73
CA LEU A 57 4.21 8.48 15.02
C LEU A 57 4.51 8.73 16.51
N MET A 58 3.90 9.74 17.12
CA MET A 58 4.08 10.03 18.56
C MET A 58 3.55 8.88 19.45
N ILE A 59 2.42 8.27 19.10
CA ILE A 59 1.87 7.13 19.84
C ILE A 59 2.76 5.89 19.66
N GLN A 60 3.21 5.58 18.45
CA GLN A 60 4.09 4.44 18.20
C GLN A 60 5.48 4.63 18.84
N ARG A 61 5.99 5.87 18.89
CA ARG A 61 7.20 6.20 19.64
C ARG A 61 7.10 5.80 21.11
N PHE A 62 5.93 5.98 21.75
CA PHE A 62 5.70 5.52 23.12
C PHE A 62 5.86 3.99 23.24
N PHE A 63 5.34 3.22 22.29
CA PHE A 63 5.49 1.77 22.31
C PHE A 63 6.94 1.30 22.13
N SER A 64 7.76 2.01 21.37
CA SER A 64 9.19 1.67 21.24
C SER A 64 9.98 1.70 22.57
N ILE A 65 9.49 2.42 23.59
CA ILE A 65 10.14 2.49 24.91
C ILE A 65 10.16 1.11 25.58
N PHE A 66 9.15 0.28 25.33
CA PHE A 66 9.06 -1.06 25.93
C PHE A 66 10.10 -2.06 25.37
N ALA A 67 10.79 -1.71 24.29
CA ALA A 67 11.92 -2.48 23.78
C ALA A 67 13.14 -2.44 24.71
N GLY A 68 13.16 -1.56 25.73
CA GLY A 68 14.21 -1.58 26.77
C GLY A 68 15.62 -1.25 26.25
N GLY A 69 15.72 -0.63 25.06
CA GLY A 69 16.99 -0.33 24.39
C GLY A 69 17.44 -1.41 23.39
N ASP A 70 16.76 -2.55 23.30
CA ASP A 70 17.00 -3.54 22.25
C ASP A 70 16.34 -3.09 20.94
N LEU A 71 17.15 -2.66 19.98
CA LEU A 71 16.68 -2.13 18.70
C LEU A 71 15.94 -3.18 17.87
N THR A 72 16.29 -4.47 18.03
CA THR A 72 15.66 -5.58 17.29
C THR A 72 14.22 -5.85 17.74
N GLN A 73 13.84 -5.39 18.93
CA GLN A 73 12.50 -5.55 19.51
C GLN A 73 11.59 -4.33 19.27
N VAL A 74 12.08 -3.27 18.63
CA VAL A 74 11.32 -2.04 18.40
C VAL A 74 10.09 -2.29 17.53
N ALA A 75 10.27 -2.99 16.39
CA ALA A 75 9.16 -3.30 15.48
C ALA A 75 8.08 -4.13 16.18
N TRP A 76 8.49 -5.17 16.93
CA TRP A 76 7.56 -6.01 17.68
C TRP A 76 6.67 -5.20 18.63
N TRP A 77 7.26 -4.29 19.42
CA TRP A 77 6.49 -3.48 20.36
C TRP A 77 5.59 -2.44 19.67
N MET A 78 5.99 -1.89 18.53
CA MET A 78 5.11 -1.01 17.75
C MET A 78 3.94 -1.80 17.12
N ASN A 79 4.19 -3.03 16.65
CA ASN A 79 3.13 -3.94 16.18
C ASN A 79 2.17 -4.29 17.33
N VAL A 80 2.67 -4.49 18.56
CA VAL A 80 1.83 -4.58 19.78
C VAL A 80 1.00 -3.32 20.00
N GLY A 81 1.55 -2.14 19.71
CA GLY A 81 0.81 -0.87 19.75
C GLY A 81 -0.41 -0.89 18.82
N SER A 82 -0.25 -1.38 17.60
CA SER A 82 -1.37 -1.60 16.66
C SER A 82 -2.37 -2.63 17.19
N ALA A 83 -1.89 -3.77 17.70
CA ALA A 83 -2.74 -4.82 18.26
C ALA A 83 -3.60 -4.32 19.43
N VAL A 84 -3.02 -3.51 20.33
CA VAL A 84 -3.73 -2.88 21.45
C VAL A 84 -4.76 -1.85 20.98
N ALA A 85 -4.41 -1.02 19.99
CA ALA A 85 -5.34 -0.06 19.40
C ALA A 85 -6.52 -0.76 18.71
N SER A 86 -6.27 -1.85 17.98
CA SER A 86 -7.29 -2.69 17.37
C SER A 86 -8.16 -3.40 18.41
N GLY A 87 -7.57 -3.95 19.48
CA GLY A 87 -8.33 -4.49 20.61
C GLY A 87 -9.25 -3.46 21.26
N ALA A 88 -8.79 -2.21 21.39
CA ALA A 88 -9.61 -1.10 21.89
C ALA A 88 -10.74 -0.73 20.90
N THR A 89 -10.52 -0.86 19.59
CA THR A 89 -11.58 -0.73 18.58
C THR A 89 -12.72 -1.73 18.85
N ILE A 90 -12.37 -2.99 19.13
CA ILE A 90 -13.32 -4.06 19.45
C ILE A 90 -14.10 -3.76 20.74
N LEU A 91 -13.44 -3.18 21.76
CA LEU A 91 -14.10 -2.73 22.99
C LEU A 91 -15.20 -1.69 22.71
N PHE A 92 -14.89 -0.66 21.92
CA PHE A 92 -15.85 0.39 21.58
C PHE A 92 -16.93 -0.09 20.61
N LEU A 93 -16.62 -1.02 19.71
CA LEU A 93 -17.62 -1.72 18.89
C LEU A 93 -18.60 -2.51 19.77
N PHE A 94 -18.09 -3.29 20.73
CA PHE A 94 -18.92 -4.01 21.69
C PHE A 94 -19.89 -3.06 22.40
N TRP A 95 -19.40 -1.95 22.96
CA TRP A 95 -20.26 -0.98 23.64
C TRP A 95 -21.22 -0.25 22.70
N THR A 96 -20.85 -0.04 21.45
CA THR A 96 -21.75 0.50 20.42
C THR A 96 -22.92 -0.45 20.18
N ILE A 97 -22.63 -1.74 19.97
CA ILE A 97 -23.65 -2.77 19.73
C ILE A 97 -24.55 -2.92 20.94
N THR A 98 -24.00 -3.00 22.15
CA THR A 98 -24.84 -3.16 23.36
C THR A 98 -25.66 -1.92 23.67
N ALA A 99 -25.17 -0.72 23.37
CA ALA A 99 -25.93 0.52 23.49
C ALA A 99 -27.13 0.54 22.52
N LEU A 100 -26.91 0.21 21.25
CA LEU A 100 -27.97 0.13 20.24
C LEU A 100 -28.98 -0.98 20.58
N ALA A 101 -28.50 -2.19 20.91
CA ALA A 101 -29.36 -3.31 21.30
C ALA A 101 -30.24 -2.97 22.52
N LYS A 102 -29.66 -2.35 23.55
CA LYS A 102 -30.41 -1.92 24.73
C LYS A 102 -31.46 -0.87 24.37
N LYS A 103 -31.10 0.12 23.55
CA LYS A 103 -32.02 1.19 23.11
C LYS A 103 -33.25 0.64 22.39
N VAL A 104 -33.07 -0.39 21.57
CA VAL A 104 -34.17 -1.03 20.83
C VAL A 104 -35.02 -1.94 21.74
N LEU A 105 -34.41 -2.66 22.68
CA LEU A 105 -35.10 -3.66 23.49
C LEU A 105 -35.71 -3.15 24.80
N ILE A 106 -35.14 -2.10 25.40
CA ILE A 106 -35.47 -1.66 26.76
C ILE A 106 -35.97 -0.22 26.73
N LYS A 107 -37.17 0.00 27.26
CA LYS A 107 -37.71 1.36 27.38
C LYS A 107 -36.99 2.14 28.50
N PRO A 108 -36.89 3.48 28.40
CA PRO A 108 -36.36 4.30 29.48
C PRO A 108 -37.08 4.03 30.81
N GLY A 109 -36.31 3.77 31.88
CA GLY A 109 -36.84 3.46 33.22
C GLY A 109 -37.20 1.99 33.46
N GLU A 110 -37.14 1.12 32.45
CA GLU A 110 -37.43 -0.31 32.58
C GLU A 110 -36.21 -1.10 33.09
N ALA A 111 -36.44 -2.05 34.00
CA ALA A 111 -35.39 -2.95 34.47
C ALA A 111 -35.00 -3.97 33.38
N VAL A 112 -33.71 -4.23 33.22
CA VAL A 112 -33.23 -5.20 32.22
C VAL A 112 -33.45 -6.63 32.75
N SER A 113 -34.39 -7.35 32.14
CA SER A 113 -34.62 -8.78 32.44
C SER A 113 -33.40 -9.64 32.09
N THR A 114 -33.25 -10.80 32.74
CA THR A 114 -32.12 -11.72 32.47
C THR A 114 -32.03 -12.12 31.00
N GLY A 115 -33.15 -12.45 30.35
CA GLY A 115 -33.17 -12.82 28.93
C GLY A 115 -32.72 -11.67 28.02
N ASN A 116 -33.18 -10.44 28.28
CA ASN A 116 -32.74 -9.27 27.51
C ASN A 116 -31.28 -8.92 27.78
N MET A 117 -30.82 -9.05 29.02
CA MET A 117 -29.40 -8.86 29.36
C MET A 117 -28.51 -9.84 28.59
N VAL A 118 -28.86 -11.14 28.57
CA VAL A 118 -28.11 -12.15 27.80
C VAL A 118 -28.12 -11.81 26.31
N SER A 119 -29.26 -11.42 25.73
CA SER A 119 -29.33 -11.01 24.32
C SER A 119 -28.49 -9.79 24.00
N ILE A 120 -28.51 -8.76 24.86
CA ILE A 120 -27.75 -7.53 24.63
C ILE A 120 -26.24 -7.81 24.70
N ILE A 121 -25.79 -8.50 25.74
CA ILE A 121 -24.37 -8.84 25.92
C ILE A 121 -23.90 -9.78 24.80
N GLY A 122 -24.72 -10.76 24.46
CA GLY A 122 -24.43 -11.71 23.40
C GLY A 122 -24.40 -11.09 22.00
N ALA A 123 -25.29 -10.15 21.70
CA ALA A 123 -25.20 -9.35 20.47
C ALA A 123 -23.88 -8.60 20.39
N GLY A 124 -23.46 -7.97 21.49
CA GLY A 124 -22.16 -7.31 21.57
C GLY A 124 -20.98 -8.26 21.33
N LEU A 125 -20.98 -9.42 22.00
CA LEU A 125 -19.92 -10.43 21.85
C LEU A 125 -19.82 -10.93 20.41
N VAL A 126 -20.95 -11.34 19.83
CA VAL A 126 -20.99 -11.92 18.48
C VAL A 126 -20.55 -10.91 17.42
N GLY A 127 -21.11 -9.70 17.43
CA GLY A 127 -20.77 -8.70 16.43
C GLY A 127 -19.34 -8.17 16.58
N ALA A 128 -18.90 -7.86 17.81
CA ALA A 128 -17.55 -7.33 18.02
C ALA A 128 -16.46 -8.35 17.69
N LEU A 129 -16.63 -9.62 18.10
CA LEU A 129 -15.67 -10.68 17.78
C LEU A 129 -15.73 -11.11 16.31
N ALA A 130 -16.89 -10.99 15.63
CA ALA A 130 -16.94 -11.22 14.19
C ALA A 130 -16.06 -10.20 13.44
N TYR A 131 -16.06 -8.93 13.87
CA TYR A 131 -15.13 -7.94 13.33
C TYR A 131 -13.67 -8.20 13.73
N THR A 132 -13.43 -8.77 14.92
CA THR A 132 -12.07 -9.15 15.34
C THR A 132 -11.39 -10.05 14.31
N TYR A 133 -12.14 -11.01 13.75
CA TYR A 133 -11.66 -12.02 12.83
C TYR A 133 -12.07 -11.76 11.37
N SER A 134 -12.42 -10.51 11.03
CA SER A 134 -12.67 -10.15 9.64
C SER A 134 -11.32 -9.86 8.95
N ASP A 135 -11.07 -10.54 7.84
CA ASP A 135 -9.86 -10.52 7.00
C ASP A 135 -9.15 -9.15 6.98
N SER A 136 -9.81 -8.13 6.44
CA SER A 136 -9.20 -6.80 6.24
C SER A 136 -8.80 -6.09 7.54
N PHE A 137 -9.58 -6.28 8.61
CA PHE A 137 -9.28 -5.65 9.90
C PHE A 137 -8.18 -6.40 10.65
N TRP A 138 -8.17 -7.73 10.58
CA TRP A 138 -7.14 -8.54 11.23
C TRP A 138 -5.77 -8.30 10.56
N PHE A 139 -5.70 -8.27 9.23
CA PHE A 139 -4.48 -7.92 8.49
C PHE A 139 -3.86 -6.60 9.00
N SER A 140 -4.69 -5.57 9.17
CA SER A 140 -4.22 -4.26 9.65
C SER A 140 -3.89 -4.20 11.15
N ALA A 141 -4.37 -5.17 11.94
CA ALA A 141 -4.17 -5.20 13.39
C ALA A 141 -2.82 -5.78 13.81
N VAL A 142 -2.12 -6.46 12.90
CA VAL A 142 -0.90 -7.23 13.15
C VAL A 142 0.39 -6.52 12.70
N GLU A 143 0.29 -5.29 12.21
CA GLU A 143 1.42 -4.49 11.68
C GLU A 143 1.31 -3.00 12.05
N SER A 144 2.45 -2.30 11.99
CA SER A 144 2.57 -0.89 12.40
C SER A 144 2.15 0.09 11.31
N GLU A 145 0.85 0.07 10.98
CA GLU A 145 0.26 1.00 10.01
C GLU A 145 -0.88 1.84 10.61
N VAL A 146 -1.24 2.94 9.93
CA VAL A 146 -2.18 3.96 10.43
C VAL A 146 -3.61 3.45 10.65
N TYR A 147 -3.99 2.33 10.03
CA TYR A 147 -5.38 1.84 10.01
C TYR A 147 -5.88 1.33 11.37
N ALA A 148 -5.02 0.75 12.20
CA ALA A 148 -5.39 0.29 13.55
C ALA A 148 -5.87 1.46 14.42
N LEU A 149 -5.10 2.55 14.48
CA LEU A 149 -5.45 3.76 15.22
C LEU A 149 -6.60 4.54 14.54
N SER A 150 -6.66 4.58 13.21
CA SER A 150 -7.79 5.17 12.47
C SER A 150 -9.12 4.52 12.85
N SER A 151 -9.14 3.19 12.95
CA SER A 151 -10.32 2.41 13.35
C SER A 151 -10.72 2.66 14.80
N LEU A 152 -9.74 2.79 15.70
CA LEU A 152 -10.00 3.12 17.10
C LEU A 152 -10.69 4.47 17.25
N PHE A 153 -10.20 5.50 16.56
CA PHE A 153 -10.79 6.84 16.63
C PHE A 153 -12.21 6.87 16.06
N THR A 154 -12.44 6.15 14.96
CA THR A 154 -13.77 5.94 14.39
C THR A 154 -14.72 5.30 15.40
N ALA A 155 -14.28 4.24 16.08
CA ALA A 155 -15.08 3.53 17.08
C ALA A 155 -15.36 4.40 18.33
N ILE A 156 -14.38 5.16 18.81
CA ILE A 156 -14.54 6.10 19.94
C ILE A 156 -15.58 7.16 19.60
N VAL A 157 -15.48 7.79 18.42
CA VAL A 157 -16.39 8.86 17.98
C VAL A 157 -17.82 8.36 17.86
N PHE A 158 -18.02 7.20 17.22
CA PHE A 158 -19.35 6.64 17.03
C PHE A 158 -19.97 6.15 18.36
N TRP A 159 -19.17 5.55 19.24
CA TRP A 159 -19.61 5.24 20.60
C TRP A 159 -19.95 6.50 21.42
N ALA A 160 -19.13 7.56 21.32
CA ALA A 160 -19.30 8.79 22.07
C ALA A 160 -20.59 9.54 21.69
N ILE A 161 -21.03 9.48 20.42
CA ILE A 161 -22.30 10.12 20.03
C ILE A 161 -23.51 9.38 20.60
N LEU A 162 -23.45 8.05 20.71
CA LEU A 162 -24.49 7.27 21.38
C LEU A 162 -24.48 7.55 22.89
N LYS A 163 -23.29 7.77 23.46
CA LYS A 163 -23.15 8.18 24.86
C LYS A 163 -23.74 9.57 25.10
N TRP A 164 -23.48 10.52 24.21
CA TRP A 164 -24.13 11.85 24.23
C TRP A 164 -25.65 11.70 24.15
N GLU A 165 -26.15 10.93 23.19
CA GLU A 165 -27.59 10.76 22.97
C GLU A 165 -28.31 10.25 24.23
N ALA A 166 -27.71 9.26 24.90
CA ALA A 166 -28.25 8.67 26.13
C ALA A 166 -28.36 9.66 27.30
N HIS A 167 -27.54 10.72 27.31
CA HIS A 167 -27.49 11.72 28.39
C HIS A 167 -27.89 13.12 27.90
N ALA A 168 -28.40 13.30 26.67
CA ALA A 168 -28.47 14.62 26.03
C ALA A 168 -29.38 15.65 26.76
N ASP A 169 -30.24 15.17 27.65
CA ASP A 169 -31.16 15.98 28.47
C ASP A 169 -30.55 16.34 29.84
N GLU A 170 -29.39 15.79 30.18
CA GLU A 170 -28.67 16.10 31.42
C GLU A 170 -27.86 17.41 31.30
N PRO A 171 -27.67 18.15 32.42
CA PRO A 171 -26.78 19.31 32.42
C PRO A 171 -25.37 18.93 31.94
N ARG A 172 -24.81 19.76 31.05
CA ARG A 172 -23.45 19.60 30.47
C ARG A 172 -23.27 18.38 29.56
N ALA A 173 -24.33 17.73 29.09
CA ALA A 173 -24.24 16.59 28.18
C ALA A 173 -23.46 16.89 26.89
N ASP A 174 -23.59 18.11 26.35
CA ASP A 174 -22.92 18.53 25.11
C ASP A 174 -21.37 18.56 25.20
N ARG A 175 -20.78 18.33 26.39
CA ARG A 175 -19.34 18.03 26.53
C ARG A 175 -18.90 16.82 25.71
N TRP A 176 -19.80 15.88 25.45
CA TRP A 176 -19.52 14.74 24.57
C TRP A 176 -19.40 15.16 23.10
N LEU A 177 -20.16 16.16 22.65
CA LEU A 177 -20.00 16.72 21.30
C LEU A 177 -18.66 17.46 21.15
N LEU A 178 -18.23 18.16 22.20
CA LEU A 178 -16.90 18.77 22.28
C LEU A 178 -15.80 17.71 22.29
N PHE A 179 -15.97 16.63 23.05
CA PHE A 179 -15.05 15.49 23.05
C PHE A 179 -14.94 14.86 21.65
N ILE A 180 -16.06 14.64 20.96
CA ILE A 180 -16.07 14.16 19.57
C ILE A 180 -15.29 15.09 18.66
N ALA A 181 -15.52 16.41 18.76
CA ALA A 181 -14.79 17.39 17.94
C ALA A 181 -13.27 17.34 18.20
N TYR A 182 -12.85 17.18 19.46
CA TYR A 182 -11.44 17.00 19.80
C TYR A 182 -10.85 15.71 19.23
N ILE A 183 -11.53 14.57 19.38
CA ILE A 183 -11.09 13.29 18.81
C ILE A 183 -11.04 13.34 17.28
N MET A 184 -11.99 14.02 16.63
CA MET A 184 -11.95 14.28 15.19
C MET A 184 -10.71 15.10 14.80
N GLY A 185 -10.41 16.18 15.52
CA GLY A 185 -9.19 16.96 15.31
C GLY A 185 -7.91 16.12 15.42
N LEU A 186 -7.80 15.32 16.47
CA LEU A 186 -6.67 14.41 16.67
C LEU A 186 -6.56 13.35 15.56
N SER A 187 -7.70 12.81 15.11
CA SER A 187 -7.70 11.78 14.05
C SER A 187 -7.10 12.29 12.74
N ILE A 188 -7.15 13.59 12.45
CA ILE A 188 -6.50 14.16 11.26
C ILE A 188 -4.99 13.89 11.30
N GLY A 189 -4.36 13.91 12.48
CA GLY A 189 -2.95 13.57 12.68
C GLY A 189 -2.63 12.06 12.64
N ILE A 190 -3.63 11.22 12.36
CA ILE A 190 -3.50 9.77 12.19
C ILE A 190 -3.93 9.40 10.77
N HIS A 191 -5.22 9.62 10.45
CA HIS A 191 -5.82 9.36 9.15
C HIS A 191 -7.18 10.08 9.02
N LEU A 192 -7.51 10.54 7.81
CA LEU A 192 -8.76 11.27 7.51
C LEU A 192 -10.07 10.43 7.53
N LEU A 193 -10.01 9.10 7.67
CA LEU A 193 -11.19 8.24 7.49
C LEU A 193 -12.27 8.48 8.54
N ASN A 194 -11.88 8.85 9.76
CA ASN A 194 -12.82 9.14 10.85
C ASN A 194 -13.79 10.30 10.52
N LEU A 195 -13.41 11.23 9.64
CA LEU A 195 -14.28 12.33 9.22
C LEU A 195 -15.55 11.84 8.52
N LEU A 196 -15.50 10.64 7.90
CA LEU A 196 -16.63 10.04 7.20
C LEU A 196 -17.78 9.64 8.14
N THR A 197 -17.57 9.66 9.46
CA THR A 197 -18.63 9.44 10.46
C THR A 197 -19.56 10.65 10.63
N ILE A 198 -19.13 11.85 10.25
CA ILE A 198 -19.84 13.13 10.50
C ILE A 198 -21.30 13.09 10.02
N PRO A 199 -21.62 12.64 8.79
CA PRO A 199 -23.00 12.58 8.33
C PRO A 199 -23.88 11.68 9.21
N ALA A 200 -23.39 10.52 9.65
CA ALA A 200 -24.13 9.63 10.55
C ALA A 200 -24.38 10.28 11.92
N LEU A 201 -23.36 10.96 12.47
CA LEU A 201 -23.45 11.68 13.74
C LEU A 201 -24.48 12.83 13.71
N ALA A 202 -24.55 13.56 12.59
CA ALA A 202 -25.54 14.61 12.39
C ALA A 202 -26.99 14.07 12.51
N PHE A 203 -27.24 12.85 12.03
CA PHE A 203 -28.54 12.20 12.18
C PHE A 203 -28.85 11.76 13.61
N VAL A 204 -27.85 11.31 14.38
CA VAL A 204 -28.03 11.05 15.83
C VAL A 204 -28.47 12.33 16.54
N TYR A 205 -27.79 13.45 16.26
CA TYR A 205 -28.16 14.75 16.81
C TYR A 205 -29.59 15.17 16.42
N TYR A 206 -29.92 15.07 15.14
CA TYR A 206 -31.24 15.45 14.62
C TYR A 206 -32.36 14.62 15.27
N PHE A 207 -32.23 13.29 15.29
CA PHE A 207 -33.27 12.43 15.85
C PHE A 207 -33.45 12.62 17.36
N LYS A 208 -32.40 13.00 18.09
CA LYS A 208 -32.48 13.27 19.53
C LYS A 208 -33.08 14.64 19.86
N ARG A 209 -32.69 15.70 19.14
CA ARG A 209 -33.08 17.09 19.49
C ARG A 209 -34.40 17.54 18.87
N TYR A 210 -34.80 16.98 17.74
CA TYR A 210 -36.04 17.37 17.06
C TYR A 210 -37.17 16.39 17.36
N LYS A 211 -38.36 16.92 17.74
CA LYS A 211 -39.54 16.10 18.08
C LYS A 211 -40.25 15.53 16.85
N THR A 212 -40.33 16.33 15.78
CA THR A 212 -40.99 15.97 14.52
C THR A 212 -39.96 15.68 13.45
N HIS A 213 -39.95 14.45 12.94
CA HIS A 213 -39.01 14.02 11.90
C HIS A 213 -39.70 14.06 10.54
N THR A 214 -39.30 14.98 9.66
CA THR A 214 -39.84 15.10 8.29
C THR A 214 -38.80 14.69 7.25
N THR A 215 -39.24 14.28 6.05
CA THR A 215 -38.35 13.99 4.92
C THR A 215 -37.47 15.18 4.55
N SER A 216 -38.04 16.40 4.56
CA SER A 216 -37.28 17.63 4.34
C SER A 216 -36.21 17.84 5.43
N GLY A 217 -36.54 17.59 6.70
CA GLY A 217 -35.58 17.70 7.81
C GLY A 217 -34.44 16.67 7.71
N MET A 218 -34.74 15.44 7.28
CA MET A 218 -33.73 14.42 7.03
C MET A 218 -32.80 14.81 5.86
N PHE A 219 -33.36 15.27 4.74
CA PHE A 219 -32.56 15.74 3.60
C PHE A 219 -31.67 16.93 3.97
N LYS A 220 -32.20 17.91 4.71
CA LYS A 220 -31.42 19.04 5.24
C LYS A 220 -30.30 18.56 6.17
N THR A 221 -30.58 17.59 7.05
CA THR A 221 -29.58 17.01 7.96
C THR A 221 -28.44 16.34 7.20
N PHE A 222 -28.77 15.59 6.15
CA PHE A 222 -27.78 14.99 5.25
C PHE A 222 -26.89 16.06 4.59
N LEU A 223 -27.50 17.09 3.99
CA LEU A 223 -26.74 18.18 3.37
C LEU A 223 -25.85 18.93 4.38
N ILE A 224 -26.36 19.19 5.59
CA ILE A 224 -25.58 19.82 6.66
C ILE A 224 -24.42 18.91 7.09
N GLY A 225 -24.64 17.60 7.23
CA GLY A 225 -23.58 16.64 7.55
C GLY A 225 -22.47 16.62 6.50
N CYS A 226 -22.83 16.55 5.21
CA CYS A 226 -21.89 16.64 4.10
C CYS A 226 -21.18 18.00 4.05
N LEU A 227 -21.88 19.09 4.35
CA LEU A 227 -21.29 20.43 4.43
C LEU A 227 -20.28 20.54 5.57
N ILE A 228 -20.58 20.01 6.76
CA ILE A 228 -19.63 19.99 7.89
C ILE A 228 -18.38 19.18 7.51
N LEU A 229 -18.57 18.00 6.90
CA LEU A 229 -17.47 17.18 6.38
C LEU A 229 -16.61 17.98 5.40
N GLY A 230 -17.23 18.65 4.41
CA GLY A 230 -16.53 19.48 3.44
C GLY A 230 -15.81 20.68 4.05
N ILE A 231 -16.42 21.35 5.04
CA ILE A 231 -15.80 22.46 5.78
C ILE A 231 -14.58 22.00 6.56
N ILE A 232 -14.62 20.83 7.19
CA ILE A 232 -13.44 20.29 7.91
C ILE A 232 -12.38 19.85 6.89
N GLN A 233 -12.77 19.08 5.88
CA GLN A 233 -11.87 18.53 4.87
C GLN A 233 -11.11 19.61 4.08
N TYR A 234 -11.82 20.64 3.60
CA TYR A 234 -11.23 21.68 2.76
C TYR A 234 -10.98 22.96 3.55
N GLY A 235 -11.94 23.41 4.36
CA GLY A 235 -11.82 24.65 5.12
C GLY A 235 -10.77 24.60 6.23
N VAL A 236 -10.78 23.54 7.06
CA VAL A 236 -9.87 23.44 8.20
C VAL A 236 -8.51 22.85 7.79
N ILE A 237 -8.48 21.74 7.05
CA ILE A 237 -7.22 21.07 6.75
C ILE A 237 -6.43 21.81 5.67
N GLN A 238 -7.07 22.23 4.57
CA GLN A 238 -6.37 22.82 3.43
C GLN A 238 -6.35 24.35 3.48
N TYR A 239 -7.52 24.99 3.58
CA TYR A 239 -7.62 26.44 3.45
C TYR A 239 -7.06 27.20 4.64
N LEU A 240 -7.13 26.66 5.87
CA LEU A 240 -6.47 27.28 7.03
C LEU A 240 -4.96 27.45 6.80
N VAL A 241 -4.31 26.40 6.28
CA VAL A 241 -2.87 26.43 5.97
C VAL A 241 -2.60 27.29 4.74
N SER A 242 -3.45 27.22 3.72
CA SER A 242 -3.37 28.07 2.53
C SER A 242 -3.42 29.55 2.90
N PHE A 243 -4.39 29.98 3.72
CA PHE A 243 -4.46 31.36 4.20
C PHE A 243 -3.19 31.74 4.95
N GLY A 244 -2.68 30.88 5.84
CA GLY A 244 -1.39 31.09 6.50
C GLY A 244 -0.25 31.34 5.51
N ALA A 245 -0.14 30.50 4.46
CA ALA A 245 0.89 30.61 3.43
C ALA A 245 0.78 31.90 2.60
N TYR A 246 -0.43 32.33 2.24
CA TYR A 246 -0.63 33.58 1.48
C TYR A 246 -0.48 34.83 2.35
N PHE A 247 -0.79 34.77 3.65
CA PHE A 247 -0.41 35.83 4.60
C PHE A 247 1.11 35.92 4.69
N ASP A 248 1.81 34.79 4.76
CA ASP A 248 3.27 34.78 4.77
C ASP A 248 3.86 35.35 3.49
N LEU A 249 3.31 34.98 2.33
CA LEU A 249 3.68 35.53 1.04
C LEU A 249 3.56 37.07 1.02
N PHE A 250 2.45 37.63 1.52
CA PHE A 250 2.26 39.07 1.59
C PHE A 250 3.28 39.74 2.51
N PHE A 251 3.50 39.19 3.71
CA PHE A 251 4.42 39.78 4.69
C PHE A 251 5.87 39.73 4.20
N VAL A 252 6.30 38.61 3.61
CA VAL A 252 7.66 38.45 3.11
C VAL A 252 7.87 39.27 1.84
N ASN A 253 7.07 39.04 0.80
CA ASN A 253 7.33 39.61 -0.52
C ASN A 253 6.89 41.08 -0.65
N THR A 254 5.89 41.54 0.14
CA THR A 254 5.37 42.91 0.04
C THR A 254 5.84 43.81 1.17
N LEU A 255 5.89 43.31 2.42
CA LEU A 255 6.33 44.11 3.58
C LEU A 255 7.82 43.97 3.91
N GLY A 256 8.53 43.03 3.28
CA GLY A 256 9.97 42.82 3.50
C GLY A 256 10.32 42.20 4.86
N LEU A 257 9.38 41.47 5.47
CA LEU A 257 9.58 40.78 6.75
C LEU A 257 10.14 39.37 6.55
N GLY A 258 10.62 38.74 7.63
CA GLY A 258 11.16 37.38 7.58
C GLY A 258 10.08 36.30 7.37
N PHE A 259 10.48 35.14 6.84
CA PHE A 259 9.61 33.97 6.67
C PHE A 259 8.94 33.56 7.98
N GLY A 260 7.66 33.18 7.91
CA GLY A 260 6.83 32.77 9.03
C GLY A 260 6.15 33.91 9.80
N THR A 261 6.51 35.18 9.54
CA THR A 261 5.90 36.33 10.24
C THR A 261 4.42 36.52 9.86
N GLY A 262 4.05 36.30 8.60
CA GLY A 262 2.66 36.37 8.16
C GLY A 262 1.84 35.19 8.68
N VAL A 263 2.43 34.00 8.76
CA VAL A 263 1.78 32.84 9.42
C VAL A 263 1.47 33.17 10.89
N LEU A 264 2.44 33.73 11.63
CA LEU A 264 2.25 34.10 13.03
C LEU A 264 1.16 35.17 13.20
N PHE A 265 1.18 36.20 12.36
CA PHE A 265 0.15 37.24 12.37
C PHE A 265 -1.24 36.66 12.10
N PHE A 266 -1.37 35.80 11.08
CA PHE A 266 -2.62 35.10 10.77
C PHE A 266 -3.10 34.25 11.96
N ALA A 267 -2.20 33.52 12.63
CA ALA A 267 -2.53 32.73 13.80
C ALA A 267 -3.07 33.60 14.95
N VAL A 268 -2.41 34.73 15.26
CA VAL A 268 -2.87 35.69 16.29
C VAL A 268 -4.23 36.28 15.93
N LEU A 269 -4.43 36.66 14.66
CA LEU A 269 -5.69 37.20 14.16
C LEU A 269 -6.82 36.16 14.31
N LEU A 270 -6.57 34.91 13.90
CA LEU A 270 -7.52 33.81 14.00
C LEU A 270 -7.89 33.52 15.45
N ILE A 271 -6.89 33.42 16.35
CA ILE A 271 -7.11 33.22 17.79
C ILE A 271 -7.91 34.38 18.38
N GLY A 272 -7.55 35.62 18.06
CA GLY A 272 -8.26 36.82 18.51
C GLY A 272 -9.71 36.83 18.04
N ALA A 273 -9.97 36.51 16.77
CA ALA A 273 -11.29 36.41 16.19
C ALA A 273 -12.14 35.31 16.85
N LEU A 274 -11.56 34.11 17.08
CA LEU A 274 -12.24 33.01 17.76
C LEU A 274 -12.57 33.36 19.22
N VAL A 275 -11.62 33.96 19.95
CA VAL A 275 -11.85 34.41 21.34
C VAL A 275 -12.97 35.46 21.40
N TRP A 276 -12.95 36.44 20.49
CA TRP A 276 -14.00 37.44 20.39
C TRP A 276 -15.36 36.80 20.06
N ALA A 277 -15.42 35.91 19.07
CA ALA A 277 -16.65 35.23 18.65
C ALA A 277 -17.21 34.33 19.77
N ILE A 278 -16.35 33.64 20.51
CA ILE A 278 -16.76 32.83 21.67
C ILE A 278 -17.33 33.75 22.76
N ARG A 279 -16.65 34.84 23.11
CA ARG A 279 -17.15 35.81 24.10
C ARG A 279 -18.48 36.42 23.67
N TYR A 280 -18.62 36.77 22.39
CA TYR A 280 -19.87 37.26 21.78
C TYR A 280 -21.00 36.22 21.93
N SER A 281 -20.73 34.96 21.57
CA SER A 281 -21.71 33.87 21.69
C SER A 281 -22.18 33.64 23.13
N ILE A 282 -21.29 33.80 24.12
CA ILE A 282 -21.62 33.70 25.55
C ILE A 282 -22.45 34.90 25.99
N LYS A 283 -21.99 36.12 25.66
CA LYS A 283 -22.65 37.39 26.05
C LYS A 283 -24.08 37.48 25.51
N HIS A 284 -24.35 36.92 24.33
CA HIS A 284 -25.67 36.94 23.69
C HIS A 284 -26.41 35.59 23.80
N GLN A 285 -25.89 34.65 24.59
CA GLN A 285 -26.51 33.35 24.86
C GLN A 285 -26.82 32.51 23.59
N HIS A 286 -26.04 32.68 22.52
CA HIS A 286 -26.14 31.87 21.30
C HIS A 286 -25.51 30.48 21.50
N LYS A 287 -26.26 29.55 22.09
CA LYS A 287 -25.77 28.21 22.48
C LYS A 287 -25.17 27.40 21.31
N ILE A 288 -25.86 27.35 20.16
CA ILE A 288 -25.38 26.59 18.99
C ILE A 288 -24.09 27.19 18.46
N LEU A 289 -24.03 28.52 18.31
CA LEU A 289 -22.83 29.22 17.88
C LEU A 289 -21.66 28.95 18.83
N ASN A 290 -21.90 29.02 20.15
CA ASN A 290 -20.87 28.74 21.15
C ASN A 290 -20.34 27.30 21.02
N LEU A 291 -21.24 26.31 20.92
CA LEU A 291 -20.86 24.92 20.72
C LEU A 291 -20.06 24.72 19.43
N SER A 292 -20.52 25.29 18.31
CA SER A 292 -19.81 25.21 17.03
C SER A 292 -18.42 25.83 17.07
N LEU A 293 -18.26 27.00 17.71
CA LEU A 293 -16.97 27.67 17.86
C LEU A 293 -16.01 26.87 18.76
N LEU A 294 -16.50 26.33 19.87
CA LEU A 294 -15.70 25.49 20.76
C LEU A 294 -15.29 24.18 20.07
N SER A 295 -16.20 23.55 19.32
CA SER A 295 -15.87 22.38 18.50
C SER A 295 -14.80 22.70 17.45
N LEU A 296 -14.91 23.85 16.77
CA LEU A 296 -13.90 24.29 15.80
C LEU A 296 -12.53 24.49 16.47
N VAL A 297 -12.48 25.13 17.65
CA VAL A 297 -11.24 25.30 18.42
C VAL A 297 -10.64 23.94 18.79
N LEU A 298 -11.45 22.98 19.24
CA LEU A 298 -10.97 21.64 19.60
C LEU A 298 -10.49 20.83 18.40
N ILE A 299 -11.13 20.98 17.24
CA ILE A 299 -10.66 20.37 15.99
C ILE A 299 -9.29 20.96 15.61
N ILE A 300 -9.16 22.29 15.61
CA ILE A 300 -7.89 22.97 15.32
C ILE A 300 -6.81 22.57 16.33
N PHE A 301 -7.17 22.44 17.61
CA PHE A 301 -6.25 22.02 18.65
C PHE A 301 -5.75 20.58 18.45
N GLY A 302 -6.62 19.64 18.08
CA GLY A 302 -6.19 18.28 17.71
C GLY A 302 -5.35 18.25 16.43
N TYR A 303 -5.72 19.07 15.45
CA TYR A 303 -4.97 19.24 14.19
C TYR A 303 -3.58 19.83 14.40
N ALA A 304 -3.35 20.55 15.50
CA ALA A 304 -2.04 21.11 15.85
C ALA A 304 -0.95 20.04 16.07
N SER A 305 -1.29 18.74 16.15
CA SER A 305 -0.31 17.65 16.09
C SER A 305 0.60 17.71 14.86
N PHE A 306 0.14 18.31 13.76
CA PHE A 306 0.95 18.58 12.57
C PHE A 306 2.09 19.57 12.76
N ALA A 307 2.11 20.34 13.85
CA ALA A 307 3.27 21.14 14.20
C ALA A 307 4.54 20.28 14.31
N MET A 308 4.41 19.01 14.70
CA MET A 308 5.53 18.07 14.74
C MET A 308 6.21 17.95 13.37
N ILE A 309 5.46 17.86 12.28
CA ILE A 309 5.99 17.72 10.92
C ILE A 309 6.90 18.90 10.56
N ILE A 310 6.42 20.14 10.74
CA ILE A 310 7.19 21.35 10.41
C ILE A 310 8.43 21.48 11.31
N ILE A 311 8.27 21.19 12.62
CA ILE A 311 9.39 21.25 13.58
C ILE A 311 10.47 20.24 13.20
N ARG A 312 10.08 19.03 12.80
CA ARG A 312 11.02 17.97 12.43
C ARG A 312 11.62 18.21 11.06
N ALA A 313 10.85 18.65 10.06
CA ALA A 313 11.41 19.05 8.76
C ALA A 313 12.50 20.13 8.92
N LYS A 314 12.29 21.13 9.77
CA LYS A 314 13.33 22.13 10.10
C LYS A 314 14.55 21.58 10.83
N ALA A 315 14.41 20.46 11.53
CA ALA A 315 15.53 19.77 12.17
C ALA A 315 16.28 18.85 11.19
N ASP A 316 15.76 18.71 9.97
CA ASP A 316 16.36 18.03 8.82
C ASP A 316 16.81 16.58 9.11
N PRO A 317 15.88 15.68 9.50
CA PRO A 317 16.18 14.28 9.75
C PRO A 317 16.53 13.55 8.45
N ASN A 318 17.13 12.35 8.56
CA ASN A 318 17.48 11.53 7.41
C ASN A 318 16.26 11.26 6.50
N LEU A 319 15.13 10.87 7.09
CA LEU A 319 13.85 10.70 6.41
C LEU A 319 13.02 11.98 6.54
N ASN A 320 13.16 12.88 5.57
CA ASN A 320 12.46 14.16 5.53
C ASN A 320 11.58 14.27 4.28
N ASN A 321 10.58 13.40 4.15
CA ASN A 321 9.77 13.33 2.93
C ASN A 321 9.14 14.68 2.58
N SER A 322 9.44 15.17 1.37
CA SER A 322 8.96 16.46 0.82
C SER A 322 9.45 17.73 1.51
N ASP A 323 10.30 17.61 2.53
CA ASP A 323 10.84 18.72 3.32
C ASP A 323 9.84 19.87 3.60
N PRO A 324 8.75 19.61 4.37
CA PRO A 324 7.72 20.60 4.66
C PRO A 324 8.17 21.63 5.73
N ASP A 325 9.32 22.29 5.53
CA ASP A 325 9.96 23.23 6.46
C ASP A 325 9.35 24.65 6.47
N ASN A 326 8.50 24.98 5.49
CA ASN A 326 7.93 26.32 5.30
C ASN A 326 6.46 26.27 4.87
N ALA A 327 5.80 27.43 4.82
CA ALA A 327 4.35 27.50 4.63
C ALA A 327 3.85 26.87 3.32
N PHE A 328 4.56 27.05 2.20
CA PHE A 328 4.14 26.49 0.91
C PHE A 328 4.53 25.02 0.74
N SER A 329 5.71 24.60 1.22
CA SER A 329 6.08 23.18 1.19
C SER A 329 5.16 22.36 2.11
N PHE A 330 4.78 22.89 3.28
CA PHE A 330 3.80 22.28 4.16
C PHE A 330 2.39 22.23 3.54
N LEU A 331 1.97 23.28 2.83
CA LEU A 331 0.70 23.28 2.10
C LEU A 331 0.68 22.22 0.99
N SER A 332 1.75 22.13 0.20
CA SER A 332 1.90 21.12 -0.85
C SER A 332 1.86 19.70 -0.26
N TYR A 333 2.56 19.50 0.86
CA TYR A 333 2.58 18.23 1.60
C TYR A 333 1.19 17.80 2.06
N LEU A 334 0.40 18.69 2.66
CA LEU A 334 -0.97 18.39 3.10
C LEU A 334 -1.94 18.13 1.94
N ASN A 335 -1.78 18.85 0.84
CA ASN A 335 -2.60 18.67 -0.36
C ASN A 335 -2.22 17.43 -1.17
N ARG A 336 -1.08 16.80 -0.86
CA ARG A 336 -0.53 15.64 -1.55
C ARG A 336 -0.33 15.91 -3.04
N GLU A 337 0.19 17.09 -3.39
CA GLU A 337 0.28 17.56 -4.78
C GLU A 337 1.13 16.64 -5.68
N GLN A 338 2.00 15.81 -5.09
CA GLN A 338 2.83 14.82 -5.79
C GLN A 338 2.03 13.73 -6.52
N TYR A 339 0.84 13.35 -6.04
CA TYR A 339 0.07 12.25 -6.65
C TYR A 339 -0.84 12.68 -7.82
N GLY A 340 -0.86 13.98 -8.14
CA GLY A 340 -1.73 14.53 -9.18
C GLY A 340 -3.22 14.55 -8.80
N ASP A 341 -4.03 15.04 -9.75
CA ASP A 341 -5.48 15.16 -9.56
C ASP A 341 -6.22 13.95 -10.12
N ARG A 342 -7.40 13.68 -9.56
CA ARG A 342 -8.36 12.70 -10.05
C ARG A 342 -9.70 13.38 -10.31
N PRO A 343 -10.31 13.20 -11.50
CA PRO A 343 -11.57 13.85 -11.78
C PRO A 343 -12.70 13.17 -10.99
N LEU A 344 -13.58 13.96 -10.37
CA LEU A 344 -14.70 13.44 -9.57
C LEU A 344 -16.06 13.73 -10.21
N LEU A 345 -16.34 15.01 -10.50
CA LEU A 345 -17.62 15.43 -11.06
C LEU A 345 -17.61 15.55 -12.59
N PHE A 346 -16.53 16.08 -13.15
CA PHE A 346 -16.32 16.24 -14.60
C PHE A 346 -14.84 16.04 -14.92
N GLY A 347 -14.54 15.51 -16.10
CA GLY A 347 -13.16 15.30 -16.54
C GLY A 347 -13.04 14.41 -17.78
N PRO A 348 -11.80 14.15 -18.23
CA PRO A 348 -11.52 13.37 -19.43
C PRO A 348 -11.75 11.86 -19.23
N ASN A 349 -11.80 11.12 -20.33
CA ASN A 349 -11.64 9.66 -20.34
C ASN A 349 -10.27 9.28 -20.91
N PHE A 350 -9.91 7.99 -20.83
CA PHE A 350 -8.60 7.46 -21.25
C PHE A 350 -8.24 7.76 -22.71
N ASN A 351 -9.23 8.00 -23.59
CA ASN A 351 -9.05 8.33 -25.00
C ASN A 351 -9.48 9.77 -25.36
N SER A 352 -9.59 10.65 -24.37
CA SER A 352 -9.77 12.09 -24.63
C SER A 352 -8.44 12.71 -25.08
N GLU A 353 -8.48 13.51 -26.14
CA GLU A 353 -7.28 14.11 -26.74
C GLU A 353 -6.92 15.43 -26.04
N LYS A 354 -5.63 15.62 -25.77
CA LYS A 354 -5.08 16.86 -25.21
C LYS A 354 -5.00 17.91 -26.33
N VAL A 355 -5.90 18.90 -26.31
CA VAL A 355 -6.02 19.95 -27.35
C VAL A 355 -5.39 21.28 -26.94
N GLY A 356 -4.97 21.40 -25.69
CA GLY A 356 -4.30 22.59 -25.18
C GLY A 356 -3.82 22.42 -23.74
N ILE A 357 -3.14 23.45 -23.25
CA ILE A 357 -2.69 23.57 -21.86
C ILE A 357 -3.31 24.83 -21.29
N GLU A 358 -3.89 24.73 -20.10
CA GLU A 358 -4.40 25.85 -19.32
C GLU A 358 -3.47 26.10 -18.13
N GLU A 359 -3.10 27.36 -17.91
CA GLU A 359 -2.28 27.75 -16.78
C GLU A 359 -3.15 27.93 -15.52
N GLY A 360 -2.90 27.09 -14.52
CA GLY A 360 -3.51 27.14 -13.20
C GLY A 360 -2.78 28.07 -12.23
N LYS A 361 -2.83 27.72 -10.94
CA LYS A 361 -2.24 28.52 -9.85
C LYS A 361 -0.72 28.65 -9.99
N THR A 362 -0.18 29.80 -9.60
CA THR A 362 1.27 29.97 -9.41
C THR A 362 1.75 29.07 -8.30
N LEU A 363 2.81 28.31 -8.57
CA LEU A 363 3.52 27.51 -7.59
C LEU A 363 4.56 28.40 -6.92
N TYR A 364 4.62 28.37 -5.59
CA TYR A 364 5.58 29.15 -4.82
C TYR A 364 6.56 28.22 -4.12
N ARG A 365 7.84 28.60 -4.15
CA ARG A 365 8.91 27.97 -3.37
C ARG A 365 9.63 29.02 -2.54
N LYS A 366 10.27 28.59 -1.45
CA LYS A 366 11.09 29.45 -0.61
C LYS A 366 12.44 29.71 -1.29
N GLY A 367 12.72 30.97 -1.63
CA GLY A 367 14.04 31.43 -2.06
C GLY A 367 14.88 31.88 -0.86
N ASN A 368 16.03 32.52 -1.13
CA ASN A 368 16.96 32.95 -0.07
C ASN A 368 16.38 34.05 0.82
N GLU A 369 15.72 35.04 0.21
CA GLU A 369 15.18 36.22 0.92
C GLU A 369 13.66 36.32 0.84
N LYS A 370 13.04 35.74 -0.19
CA LYS A 370 11.60 35.85 -0.46
C LYS A 370 11.06 34.58 -1.11
N TYR A 371 9.74 34.46 -1.20
CA TYR A 371 9.12 33.41 -2.00
C TYR A 371 9.29 33.71 -3.50
N GLU A 372 9.63 32.68 -4.26
CA GLU A 372 9.84 32.72 -5.70
C GLU A 372 8.76 31.92 -6.43
N SER A 373 8.45 32.33 -7.66
CA SER A 373 7.61 31.53 -8.55
C SER A 373 8.37 30.30 -9.02
N ALA A 374 7.84 29.11 -8.77
CA ALA A 374 8.32 27.83 -9.30
C ALA A 374 7.59 27.45 -10.61
N GLY A 375 6.98 28.43 -11.28
CA GLY A 375 6.13 28.23 -12.45
C GLY A 375 4.65 28.24 -12.10
N LYS A 376 3.83 27.77 -13.04
CA LYS A 376 2.39 27.60 -12.84
C LYS A 376 2.03 26.13 -12.99
N LYS A 377 1.06 25.68 -12.20
CA LYS A 377 0.45 24.36 -12.42
C LYS A 377 -0.15 24.34 -13.82
N THR A 378 0.22 23.39 -14.65
CA THR A 378 -0.34 23.20 -15.99
C THR A 378 -1.42 22.14 -15.94
N ASP A 379 -2.63 22.49 -16.36
CA ASP A 379 -3.73 21.54 -16.55
C ASP A 379 -3.95 21.34 -18.06
N TYR A 380 -4.36 20.15 -18.48
CA TYR A 380 -4.63 19.87 -19.89
C TYR A 380 -6.08 20.22 -20.23
N LYS A 381 -6.26 20.91 -21.36
CA LYS A 381 -7.56 21.03 -22.01
C LYS A 381 -7.78 19.83 -22.90
N TYR A 382 -8.92 19.18 -22.70
CA TYR A 382 -9.31 18.01 -23.48
C TYR A 382 -10.38 18.37 -24.51
N ASP A 383 -10.36 17.68 -25.64
CA ASP A 383 -11.39 17.78 -26.68
C ASP A 383 -12.79 17.40 -26.18
N SER A 384 -12.84 16.55 -25.16
CA SER A 384 -14.04 15.93 -24.63
C SER A 384 -13.90 15.64 -23.14
N THR A 385 -14.99 15.86 -22.40
CA THR A 385 -15.11 15.52 -20.98
C THR A 385 -16.47 14.91 -20.70
N THR A 386 -16.56 14.00 -19.74
CA THR A 386 -17.83 13.42 -19.30
C THR A 386 -18.16 13.80 -17.85
N PRO A 387 -19.44 13.86 -17.49
CA PRO A 387 -19.82 13.84 -16.08
C PRO A 387 -19.43 12.50 -15.45
N LEU A 388 -19.02 12.54 -14.18
CA LEU A 388 -18.63 11.38 -13.38
C LEU A 388 -17.63 10.43 -14.09
N PRO A 389 -16.47 10.93 -14.57
CA PRO A 389 -15.51 10.08 -15.28
C PRO A 389 -14.88 9.06 -14.33
N ARG A 390 -14.94 7.79 -14.70
CA ARG A 390 -14.39 6.62 -13.99
C ARG A 390 -13.32 5.89 -14.79
N MET A 391 -13.34 6.03 -16.11
CA MET A 391 -12.36 5.47 -17.03
C MET A 391 -11.43 6.55 -17.57
N TYR A 392 -10.73 7.24 -16.67
CA TYR A 392 -9.96 8.46 -16.99
C TYR A 392 -8.46 8.24 -17.20
N SER A 393 -7.92 7.10 -16.77
CA SER A 393 -6.47 6.86 -16.77
C SER A 393 -5.96 6.44 -18.16
N ASP A 394 -4.93 7.13 -18.65
CA ASP A 394 -4.21 6.84 -19.90
C ASP A 394 -2.89 6.06 -19.68
N GLN A 395 -2.60 5.64 -18.45
CA GLN A 395 -1.44 4.80 -18.11
C GLN A 395 -1.47 3.43 -18.82
N GLY A 396 -0.28 2.89 -19.11
CA GLY A 396 -0.13 1.64 -19.88
C GLY A 396 -0.97 0.49 -19.33
N GLY A 397 -1.70 -0.19 -20.22
CA GLY A 397 -2.60 -1.30 -19.89
C GLY A 397 -3.98 -0.90 -19.36
N HIS A 398 -4.16 0.33 -18.86
CA HIS A 398 -5.45 0.78 -18.32
C HIS A 398 -6.49 1.00 -19.44
N PRO A 399 -6.17 1.66 -20.57
CA PRO A 399 -7.07 1.75 -21.72
C PRO A 399 -7.59 0.39 -22.18
N GLU A 400 -6.69 -0.59 -22.32
CA GLU A 400 -7.02 -1.95 -22.74
C GLU A 400 -7.97 -2.61 -21.74
N PHE A 401 -7.67 -2.49 -20.44
CA PHE A 401 -8.53 -3.01 -19.38
C PHE A 401 -9.94 -2.42 -19.44
N TYR A 402 -10.06 -1.09 -19.58
CA TYR A 402 -11.35 -0.42 -19.68
C TYR A 402 -12.15 -0.93 -20.88
N LYS A 403 -11.50 -1.04 -22.05
CA LYS A 403 -12.12 -1.54 -23.27
C LYS A 403 -12.59 -2.97 -23.13
N GLU A 404 -11.77 -3.86 -22.55
CA GLU A 404 -12.13 -5.27 -22.33
C GLU A 404 -13.30 -5.40 -21.35
N TRP A 405 -13.20 -4.76 -20.18
CA TRP A 405 -14.20 -4.87 -19.12
C TRP A 405 -15.56 -4.30 -19.54
N MET A 406 -15.55 -3.14 -20.21
CA MET A 406 -16.77 -2.46 -20.65
C MET A 406 -17.21 -2.86 -22.06
N ARG A 407 -16.46 -3.72 -22.74
CA ARG A 407 -16.68 -4.17 -24.13
C ARG A 407 -16.80 -3.00 -25.11
N LEU A 408 -15.88 -2.05 -25.01
CA LEU A 408 -15.81 -0.89 -25.90
C LEU A 408 -15.03 -1.25 -27.17
N ALA A 409 -15.46 -0.73 -28.31
CA ALA A 409 -14.63 -0.74 -29.52
C ALA A 409 -13.42 0.20 -29.35
N ASP A 410 -12.35 -0.03 -30.11
CA ASP A 410 -11.09 0.72 -29.95
C ASP A 410 -11.23 2.23 -30.16
N ASP A 411 -12.12 2.65 -31.06
CA ASP A 411 -12.40 4.04 -31.40
C ASP A 411 -13.56 4.65 -30.57
N GLN A 412 -14.21 3.85 -29.72
CA GLN A 412 -15.39 4.29 -28.99
C GLN A 412 -15.03 5.17 -27.79
N LYS A 413 -15.49 6.44 -27.82
CA LYS A 413 -15.38 7.33 -26.66
C LYS A 413 -16.36 6.92 -25.55
N PRO A 414 -15.90 6.76 -24.30
CA PRO A 414 -16.79 6.53 -23.17
C PRO A 414 -17.86 7.61 -22.99
N THR A 415 -19.02 7.19 -22.49
CA THR A 415 -20.16 8.08 -22.18
C THR A 415 -20.43 8.04 -20.67
N LEU A 416 -21.39 8.83 -20.19
CA LEU A 416 -21.86 8.71 -18.79
C LEU A 416 -22.35 7.29 -18.47
N ILE A 417 -23.02 6.62 -19.40
CA ILE A 417 -23.54 5.25 -19.20
C ILE A 417 -22.39 4.27 -19.02
N HIS A 418 -21.33 4.38 -19.84
CA HIS A 418 -20.16 3.53 -19.70
C HIS A 418 -19.44 3.78 -18.37
N ASN A 419 -19.29 5.05 -17.95
CA ASN A 419 -18.65 5.40 -16.68
C ASN A 419 -19.45 4.93 -15.46
N VAL A 420 -20.78 5.09 -15.48
CA VAL A 420 -21.67 4.52 -14.44
C VAL A 420 -21.62 2.99 -14.48
N GLY A 421 -21.56 2.40 -15.68
CA GLY A 421 -21.37 0.96 -15.86
C GLY A 421 -20.10 0.47 -15.16
N PHE A 422 -18.95 1.11 -15.42
CA PHE A 422 -17.67 0.78 -14.79
C PHE A 422 -17.69 1.00 -13.27
N LEU A 423 -18.33 2.06 -12.79
CA LEU A 423 -18.54 2.30 -11.36
C LEU A 423 -19.23 1.10 -10.69
N PHE A 424 -20.32 0.61 -11.27
CA PHE A 424 -21.09 -0.46 -10.64
C PHE A 424 -20.54 -1.86 -10.90
N SER A 425 -19.98 -2.13 -12.08
CA SER A 425 -19.44 -3.45 -12.42
C SER A 425 -18.06 -3.68 -11.83
N TYR A 426 -17.14 -2.72 -11.95
CA TYR A 426 -15.76 -2.85 -11.47
C TYR A 426 -15.56 -2.23 -10.08
N GLN A 427 -15.71 -0.92 -9.94
CA GLN A 427 -15.29 -0.24 -8.70
C GLN A 427 -16.12 -0.65 -7.47
N ILE A 428 -17.46 -0.65 -7.58
CA ILE A 428 -18.35 -1.11 -6.51
C ILE A 428 -18.49 -2.63 -6.55
N GLY A 429 -18.75 -3.20 -7.72
CA GLY A 429 -19.08 -4.62 -7.88
C GLY A 429 -17.90 -5.56 -7.68
N TYR A 430 -16.80 -5.34 -8.40
CA TYR A 430 -15.64 -6.22 -8.35
C TYR A 430 -14.63 -5.84 -7.26
N MET A 431 -14.33 -4.56 -7.03
CA MET A 431 -13.39 -4.17 -5.98
C MET A 431 -14.06 -4.19 -4.61
N TYR A 432 -14.95 -3.23 -4.33
CA TYR A 432 -15.52 -3.07 -2.99
C TYR A 432 -16.33 -4.28 -2.50
N MET A 433 -17.29 -4.77 -3.29
CA MET A 433 -18.15 -5.88 -2.85
C MET A 433 -17.39 -7.20 -2.72
N ARG A 434 -16.32 -7.43 -3.49
CA ARG A 434 -15.46 -8.62 -3.33
C ARG A 434 -14.77 -8.62 -1.99
N TYR A 435 -14.17 -7.50 -1.59
CA TYR A 435 -13.58 -7.34 -0.25
C TYR A 435 -14.64 -7.49 0.85
N PHE A 436 -15.82 -6.92 0.66
CA PHE A 436 -16.93 -7.11 1.59
C PHE A 436 -17.28 -8.60 1.76
N PHE A 437 -17.28 -9.37 0.67
CA PHE A 437 -17.55 -10.81 0.73
C PHE A 437 -16.37 -11.64 1.27
N TRP A 438 -15.11 -11.24 1.07
CA TRP A 438 -13.97 -11.89 1.75
C TRP A 438 -14.18 -11.92 3.26
N ASN A 439 -14.61 -10.80 3.83
CA ASN A 439 -14.79 -10.64 5.27
C ASN A 439 -15.98 -11.45 5.85
N PHE A 440 -17.01 -11.78 5.05
CA PHE A 440 -18.26 -12.34 5.59
C PHE A 440 -18.82 -13.58 4.86
N VAL A 441 -18.16 -14.03 3.79
CA VAL A 441 -18.53 -15.22 3.01
C VAL A 441 -17.37 -16.20 2.91
N GLY A 442 -16.16 -15.70 2.65
CA GLY A 442 -14.95 -16.50 2.46
C GLY A 442 -14.11 -15.99 1.29
N ARG A 443 -12.87 -16.47 1.19
CA ARG A 443 -11.88 -16.02 0.21
C ARG A 443 -11.33 -17.22 -0.57
N GLN A 444 -11.15 -17.05 -1.87
CA GLN A 444 -10.74 -18.12 -2.78
C GLN A 444 -9.26 -18.45 -2.61
N ASN A 445 -8.41 -17.43 -2.60
CA ASN A 445 -6.95 -17.51 -2.44
C ASN A 445 -6.38 -16.09 -2.21
N ASP A 446 -5.06 -16.06 -2.05
CA ASP A 446 -4.29 -14.85 -1.77
C ASP A 446 -3.82 -14.07 -3.01
N GLU A 447 -4.06 -14.61 -4.20
CA GLU A 447 -3.67 -13.97 -5.46
C GLU A 447 -4.44 -12.66 -5.68
N GLN A 448 -3.76 -11.65 -6.21
CA GLN A 448 -4.39 -10.37 -6.50
C GLN A 448 -5.37 -10.51 -7.67
N GLY A 449 -6.61 -10.08 -7.45
CA GLY A 449 -7.66 -10.19 -8.46
C GLY A 449 -7.73 -8.98 -9.41
N GLN A 450 -7.72 -9.25 -10.72
CA GLN A 450 -7.95 -8.22 -11.78
C GLN A 450 -9.20 -8.51 -12.63
N GLY A 451 -10.14 -9.31 -12.12
CA GLY A 451 -11.37 -9.66 -12.83
C GLY A 451 -11.45 -11.11 -13.31
N SER A 452 -10.40 -11.89 -13.09
CA SER A 452 -10.36 -13.30 -13.44
C SER A 452 -11.25 -14.14 -12.51
N ASN A 453 -11.60 -15.35 -12.94
CA ASN A 453 -12.42 -16.28 -12.16
C ASN A 453 -11.61 -17.12 -11.16
N PHE A 454 -10.30 -16.91 -11.07
CA PHE A 454 -9.38 -17.76 -10.31
C PHE A 454 -8.43 -17.01 -9.38
N GLU A 455 -8.34 -15.68 -9.44
CA GLU A 455 -7.49 -14.87 -8.55
C GLU A 455 -8.33 -13.99 -7.64
N GLY A 456 -8.10 -14.11 -6.34
CA GLY A 456 -8.64 -13.22 -5.32
C GLY A 456 -10.16 -13.18 -5.25
N ASN A 457 -10.90 -14.17 -5.73
CA ASN A 457 -12.36 -14.12 -5.59
C ASN A 457 -12.82 -14.42 -4.17
N TRP A 458 -14.10 -14.20 -3.88
CA TRP A 458 -14.73 -14.76 -2.69
C TRP A 458 -15.34 -16.13 -3.01
N ILE A 459 -15.40 -17.00 -2.01
CA ILE A 459 -15.95 -18.35 -2.12
C ILE A 459 -16.87 -18.65 -0.93
N THR A 460 -17.98 -19.35 -1.17
CA THR A 460 -18.88 -19.78 -0.10
C THR A 460 -18.45 -21.09 0.55
N GLY A 461 -17.86 -22.02 -0.22
CA GLY A 461 -17.71 -23.42 0.18
C GLY A 461 -18.91 -24.29 -0.20
N ILE A 462 -19.93 -23.71 -0.84
CA ILE A 462 -21.09 -24.39 -1.41
C ILE A 462 -20.86 -24.48 -2.92
N LYS A 463 -20.38 -25.64 -3.36
CA LYS A 463 -19.95 -25.92 -4.74
C LYS A 463 -20.92 -25.43 -5.82
N ALA A 464 -22.23 -25.58 -5.64
CA ALA A 464 -23.22 -25.13 -6.63
C ALA A 464 -23.26 -23.60 -6.80
N ILE A 465 -23.10 -22.85 -5.69
CA ILE A 465 -23.08 -21.38 -5.71
C ILE A 465 -21.75 -20.90 -6.30
N ASP A 466 -20.65 -21.50 -5.85
CA ASP A 466 -19.32 -21.15 -6.30
C ASP A 466 -19.16 -21.45 -7.80
N ALA A 467 -19.66 -22.60 -8.27
CA ALA A 467 -19.58 -22.99 -9.67
C ALA A 467 -20.39 -22.07 -10.61
N ALA A 468 -21.53 -21.56 -10.16
CA ALA A 468 -22.32 -20.61 -10.94
C ALA A 468 -21.52 -19.32 -11.21
N ARG A 469 -20.74 -18.86 -10.23
CA ARG A 469 -19.95 -17.62 -10.32
C ARG A 469 -18.59 -17.81 -10.96
N LEU A 470 -17.82 -18.81 -10.53
CA LEU A 470 -16.40 -18.97 -10.86
C LEU A 470 -16.14 -20.06 -11.91
N GLY A 471 -17.17 -20.80 -12.33
CA GLY A 471 -17.02 -21.92 -13.26
C GLY A 471 -16.73 -23.23 -12.53
N ASN A 472 -16.34 -24.28 -13.24
CA ASN A 472 -16.13 -25.62 -12.66
C ASN A 472 -15.27 -25.58 -11.38
N GLN A 473 -15.67 -26.35 -10.35
CA GLN A 473 -15.00 -26.43 -9.04
C GLN A 473 -14.60 -27.87 -8.66
N ASP A 474 -14.48 -28.76 -9.64
CA ASP A 474 -14.15 -30.18 -9.42
C ASP A 474 -12.64 -30.39 -9.21
N ASN A 475 -11.83 -29.75 -10.06
CA ASN A 475 -10.38 -29.95 -10.11
C ASN A 475 -9.62 -28.70 -9.65
N LEU A 476 -9.97 -28.15 -8.48
CA LEU A 476 -9.27 -26.98 -7.93
C LEU A 476 -7.76 -27.29 -7.78
N PRO A 477 -6.88 -26.40 -8.26
CA PRO A 477 -5.46 -26.64 -8.29
C PRO A 477 -4.80 -26.25 -6.95
N PRO A 478 -3.52 -26.63 -6.72
CA PRO A 478 -2.82 -26.35 -5.46
C PRO A 478 -2.73 -24.86 -5.11
N SER A 479 -2.60 -23.95 -6.09
CA SER A 479 -2.61 -22.49 -5.84
C SER A 479 -3.89 -22.00 -5.15
N ILE A 480 -4.99 -22.73 -5.30
CA ILE A 480 -6.27 -22.44 -4.63
C ILE A 480 -6.42 -23.29 -3.38
N LYS A 481 -6.33 -24.62 -3.52
CA LYS A 481 -6.71 -25.55 -2.46
C LYS A 481 -5.76 -25.51 -1.26
N ASP A 482 -4.47 -25.29 -1.52
CA ASP A 482 -3.45 -25.28 -0.48
C ASP A 482 -3.16 -23.85 0.00
N SER A 483 -3.76 -22.82 -0.63
CA SER A 483 -3.69 -21.42 -0.17
C SER A 483 -4.20 -21.33 1.27
N ASN A 484 -3.44 -20.65 2.13
CA ASN A 484 -3.88 -20.38 3.49
C ASN A 484 -5.16 -19.53 3.49
N ALA A 485 -5.27 -18.53 2.60
CA ALA A 485 -6.48 -17.71 2.48
C ALA A 485 -7.68 -18.41 1.78
N HIS A 486 -7.69 -19.74 1.67
CA HIS A 486 -8.82 -20.48 1.10
C HIS A 486 -9.94 -20.72 2.13
N ASN A 487 -10.56 -19.61 2.56
CA ASN A 487 -11.48 -19.55 3.69
C ASN A 487 -12.93 -19.79 3.27
N LYS A 488 -13.69 -20.63 3.99
CA LYS A 488 -15.09 -20.95 3.69
C LYS A 488 -16.02 -20.70 4.88
N PHE A 489 -16.64 -19.52 4.92
CA PHE A 489 -17.59 -19.17 5.99
C PHE A 489 -19.05 -19.59 5.66
N TYR A 490 -19.30 -20.20 4.50
CA TYR A 490 -20.64 -20.63 4.05
C TYR A 490 -21.69 -19.51 3.99
N GLY A 491 -21.23 -18.25 3.95
CA GLY A 491 -22.08 -17.06 4.03
C GLY A 491 -22.80 -16.89 5.38
N LEU A 492 -22.43 -17.63 6.44
CA LEU A 492 -23.10 -17.56 7.74
C LEU A 492 -22.99 -16.16 8.40
N PRO A 493 -21.79 -15.51 8.44
CA PRO A 493 -21.69 -14.15 8.96
C PRO A 493 -22.50 -13.14 8.15
N LEU A 494 -22.47 -13.27 6.82
CA LEU A 494 -23.29 -12.46 5.91
C LEU A 494 -24.78 -12.64 6.24
N ILE A 495 -25.30 -13.86 6.29
CA ILE A 495 -26.72 -14.12 6.56
C ILE A 495 -27.13 -13.57 7.93
N LEU A 496 -26.30 -13.74 8.96
CA LEU A 496 -26.58 -13.23 10.30
C LEU A 496 -26.66 -11.69 10.31
N GLY A 497 -25.76 -11.01 9.60
CA GLY A 497 -25.81 -9.56 9.41
C GLY A 497 -27.05 -9.09 8.65
N LEU A 498 -27.44 -9.78 7.57
CA LEU A 498 -28.67 -9.46 6.83
C LEU A 498 -29.91 -9.62 7.71
N ILE A 499 -30.01 -10.70 8.48
CA ILE A 499 -31.08 -10.91 9.48
C ILE A 499 -31.11 -9.73 10.47
N GLY A 500 -29.95 -9.29 10.95
CA GLY A 500 -29.82 -8.14 11.83
C GLY A 500 -30.26 -6.82 11.18
N ILE A 501 -29.93 -6.59 9.91
CA ILE A 501 -30.40 -5.44 9.11
C ILE A 501 -31.92 -5.43 9.09
N PHE A 502 -32.55 -6.53 8.64
CA PHE A 502 -34.01 -6.61 8.53
C PHE A 502 -34.69 -6.41 9.89
N TRP A 503 -34.13 -7.01 10.94
CA TRP A 503 -34.65 -6.85 12.30
C TRP A 503 -34.54 -5.40 12.79
N HIS A 504 -33.38 -4.78 12.60
CA HIS A 504 -33.11 -3.41 13.05
C HIS A 504 -34.01 -2.41 12.32
N PHE A 505 -34.14 -2.49 10.99
CA PHE A 505 -35.05 -1.61 10.24
C PHE A 505 -36.53 -1.80 10.62
N LYS A 506 -36.95 -3.04 10.90
CA LYS A 506 -38.33 -3.32 11.32
C LYS A 506 -38.64 -2.79 12.73
N ARG A 507 -37.67 -2.80 13.64
CA ARG A 507 -37.83 -2.36 15.03
C ARG A 507 -37.57 -0.87 15.22
N ASP A 508 -36.55 -0.34 14.57
CA ASP A 508 -36.07 1.03 14.72
C ASP A 508 -35.35 1.51 13.44
N ALA A 509 -36.15 1.88 12.44
CA ALA A 509 -35.66 2.35 11.15
C ALA A 509 -34.74 3.59 11.25
N LYS A 510 -34.85 4.41 12.31
CA LYS A 510 -34.04 5.62 12.49
C LYS A 510 -32.61 5.24 12.86
N ASN A 511 -32.44 4.39 13.87
CA ASN A 511 -31.11 3.92 14.28
C ASN A 511 -30.50 2.97 13.25
N ALA A 512 -31.32 2.15 12.57
CA ALA A 512 -30.87 1.36 11.44
C ALA A 512 -30.34 2.24 10.30
N GLY A 513 -31.02 3.35 10.01
CA GLY A 513 -30.57 4.34 9.02
C GLY A 513 -29.25 5.03 9.39
N ILE A 514 -29.00 5.30 10.67
CA ILE A 514 -27.71 5.86 11.14
C ILE A 514 -26.56 4.87 10.87
N VAL A 515 -26.75 3.59 11.20
CA VAL A 515 -25.74 2.54 10.90
C VAL A 515 -25.58 2.37 9.39
N GLY A 516 -26.67 2.49 8.62
CA GLY A 516 -26.63 2.49 7.15
C GLY A 516 -25.86 3.67 6.55
N LEU A 517 -25.98 4.86 7.12
CA LEU A 517 -25.17 6.02 6.72
C LEU A 517 -23.70 5.80 7.04
N LEU A 518 -23.38 5.26 8.22
CA LEU A 518 -22.01 4.89 8.56
C LEU A 518 -21.44 3.91 7.52
N PHE A 519 -22.15 2.79 7.27
CA PHE A 519 -21.78 1.80 6.26
C PHE A 519 -21.55 2.41 4.87
N PHE A 520 -22.43 3.31 4.43
CA PHE A 520 -22.31 3.96 3.12
C PHE A 520 -21.09 4.89 3.04
N PHE A 521 -20.89 5.76 4.03
CA PHE A 521 -19.83 6.76 4.01
C PHE A 521 -18.44 6.15 4.19
N THR A 522 -18.30 5.09 4.98
CA THR A 522 -17.03 4.38 5.19
C THR A 522 -16.84 3.19 4.22
N GLY A 523 -17.64 3.11 3.16
CA GLY A 523 -17.59 2.07 2.13
C GLY A 523 -17.78 2.69 0.75
N VAL A 524 -19.00 2.66 0.23
CA VAL A 524 -19.34 3.12 -1.13
C VAL A 524 -18.91 4.57 -1.41
N ALA A 525 -19.01 5.49 -0.44
CA ALA A 525 -18.59 6.88 -0.67
C ALA A 525 -17.07 7.02 -0.87
N ILE A 526 -16.27 6.13 -0.26
CA ILE A 526 -14.81 6.08 -0.47
C ILE A 526 -14.51 5.70 -1.92
N VAL A 527 -15.24 4.74 -2.50
CA VAL A 527 -15.11 4.37 -3.92
C VAL A 527 -15.32 5.59 -4.82
N LEU A 528 -16.37 6.38 -4.54
CA LEU A 528 -16.68 7.59 -5.31
C LEU A 528 -15.56 8.64 -5.22
N TYR A 529 -14.96 8.80 -4.04
CA TYR A 529 -13.92 9.80 -3.74
C TYR A 529 -12.51 9.40 -4.21
N LEU A 530 -12.14 8.13 -4.05
CA LEU A 530 -10.85 7.62 -4.50
C LEU A 530 -10.80 7.46 -6.03
N ASN A 531 -11.95 7.21 -6.66
CA ASN A 531 -12.06 7.00 -8.10
C ASN A 531 -10.94 6.07 -8.63
N GLN A 532 -10.84 4.89 -8.02
CA GLN A 532 -9.75 3.95 -8.23
C GLN A 532 -9.67 3.52 -9.71
N LYS A 533 -8.44 3.46 -10.22
CA LYS A 533 -8.12 3.00 -11.57
C LYS A 533 -7.92 1.46 -11.54
N PRO A 534 -7.99 0.76 -12.69
CA PRO A 534 -7.70 -0.67 -12.74
C PRO A 534 -6.21 -0.94 -12.56
N LEU A 535 -5.84 -2.21 -12.42
CA LEU A 535 -4.44 -2.67 -12.33
C LEU A 535 -3.64 -1.99 -11.19
N GLU A 536 -4.30 -1.76 -10.05
CA GLU A 536 -3.61 -1.29 -8.84
C GLU A 536 -2.48 -2.26 -8.45
N PRO A 537 -1.39 -1.79 -7.85
CA PRO A 537 -0.23 -2.63 -7.53
C PRO A 537 -0.47 -3.65 -6.40
N ARG A 538 -1.58 -3.49 -5.64
CA ARG A 538 -2.05 -4.44 -4.63
C ARG A 538 -3.52 -4.21 -4.32
N GLU A 539 -4.10 -5.15 -3.56
CA GLU A 539 -5.44 -5.02 -3.00
C GLU A 539 -5.54 -3.83 -2.03
N ARG A 540 -6.72 -3.17 -1.97
CA ARG A 540 -6.98 -1.96 -1.15
C ARG A 540 -8.20 -2.09 -0.24
N ASP A 541 -8.45 -3.29 0.26
CA ASP A 541 -9.55 -3.65 1.14
C ASP A 541 -9.54 -2.89 2.48
N TYR A 542 -8.36 -2.61 3.04
CA TYR A 542 -8.15 -1.85 4.29
C TYR A 542 -8.85 -0.46 4.29
N ALA A 543 -8.99 0.17 3.11
CA ALA A 543 -9.67 1.47 2.99
C ALA A 543 -11.17 1.39 3.35
N TYR A 544 -11.75 0.19 3.30
CA TYR A 544 -13.18 -0.06 3.50
C TYR A 544 -13.51 -0.68 4.87
N ALA A 545 -12.51 -0.88 5.73
CA ALA A 545 -12.66 -1.54 7.03
C ALA A 545 -13.75 -0.92 7.92
N GLY A 546 -13.99 0.39 7.81
CA GLY A 546 -15.07 1.09 8.53
C GLY A 546 -16.47 0.64 8.11
N SER A 547 -16.70 0.26 6.85
CA SER A 547 -17.97 -0.32 6.42
C SER A 547 -18.17 -1.73 6.99
N PHE A 548 -17.09 -2.51 7.12
CA PHE A 548 -17.13 -3.85 7.72
C PHE A 548 -17.41 -3.75 9.23
N TYR A 549 -16.84 -2.74 9.91
CA TYR A 549 -17.20 -2.37 11.27
C TYR A 549 -18.71 -2.08 11.42
N ALA A 550 -19.28 -1.27 10.52
CA ALA A 550 -20.71 -0.96 10.54
C ALA A 550 -21.56 -2.21 10.31
N TYR A 551 -21.12 -3.12 9.42
CA TYR A 551 -21.81 -4.37 9.15
C TYR A 551 -21.81 -5.32 10.36
N ALA A 552 -20.69 -5.38 11.09
CA ALA A 552 -20.55 -6.18 12.30
C ALA A 552 -21.54 -5.78 13.41
N ILE A 553 -21.99 -4.51 13.42
CA ILE A 553 -23.09 -4.09 14.30
C ILE A 553 -24.35 -4.90 14.02
N TRP A 554 -24.71 -5.07 12.74
CA TRP A 554 -25.87 -5.86 12.37
C TRP A 554 -25.67 -7.35 12.58
N ILE A 555 -24.46 -7.89 12.40
CA ILE A 555 -24.17 -9.29 12.80
C ILE A 555 -24.54 -9.51 14.27
N GLY A 556 -24.14 -8.59 15.16
CA GLY A 556 -24.51 -8.63 16.56
C GLY A 556 -26.03 -8.55 16.79
N LEU A 557 -26.71 -7.60 16.15
CA LEU A 557 -28.18 -7.45 16.27
C LEU A 557 -28.95 -8.65 15.69
N GLY A 558 -28.37 -9.39 14.75
CA GLY A 558 -28.91 -10.64 14.22
C GLY A 558 -29.17 -11.69 15.30
N VAL A 559 -28.36 -11.72 16.37
CA VAL A 559 -28.56 -12.61 17.53
C VAL A 559 -29.91 -12.37 18.21
N ILE A 560 -30.31 -11.09 18.32
CA ILE A 560 -31.58 -10.71 18.92
C ILE A 560 -32.74 -11.15 18.02
N ALA A 561 -32.59 -10.97 16.72
CA ALA A 561 -33.56 -11.44 15.73
C ALA A 561 -33.74 -12.96 15.78
N LEU A 562 -32.66 -13.74 15.89
CA LEU A 562 -32.72 -15.19 16.04
C LEU A 562 -33.51 -15.60 17.27
N ARG A 563 -33.26 -14.95 18.42
CA ARG A 563 -34.06 -15.21 19.64
C ARG A 563 -35.54 -14.95 19.40
N GLU A 564 -35.89 -13.82 18.77
CA GLU A 564 -37.27 -13.38 18.63
C GLU A 564 -38.04 -14.08 17.50
N TRP A 565 -37.37 -14.54 16.46
CA TRP A 565 -38.02 -15.12 15.29
C TRP A 565 -37.94 -16.65 15.29
N VAL A 566 -36.78 -17.20 15.63
CA VAL A 566 -36.50 -18.65 15.56
C VAL A 566 -36.78 -19.29 16.92
N PHE A 567 -36.17 -18.77 17.99
CA PHE A 567 -36.23 -19.39 19.33
C PHE A 567 -37.36 -18.85 20.22
N LYS A 568 -38.37 -18.20 19.62
CA LYS A 568 -39.49 -17.57 20.34
C LYS A 568 -40.35 -18.51 21.18
N LYS A 569 -40.32 -19.81 20.88
CA LYS A 569 -41.06 -20.86 21.63
C LYS A 569 -40.36 -21.28 22.93
N LEU A 570 -39.09 -20.90 23.12
CA LEU A 570 -38.32 -21.22 24.32
C LEU A 570 -38.51 -20.14 25.39
N SER A 571 -38.10 -20.44 26.63
CA SER A 571 -38.06 -19.42 27.68
C SER A 571 -37.13 -18.27 27.26
N PRO A 572 -37.40 -17.01 27.65
CA PRO A 572 -36.59 -15.87 27.21
C PRO A 572 -35.09 -16.01 27.47
N ALA A 573 -34.71 -16.64 28.60
CA ALA A 573 -33.31 -16.88 28.94
C ALA A 573 -32.69 -18.00 28.09
N ALA A 574 -33.40 -19.12 27.89
CA ALA A 574 -32.89 -20.23 27.07
C ALA A 574 -32.81 -19.85 25.59
N GLY A 575 -33.84 -19.19 25.05
CA GLY A 575 -33.83 -18.68 23.68
C GLY A 575 -32.74 -17.64 23.43
N ALA A 576 -32.45 -16.77 24.41
CA ALA A 576 -31.32 -15.86 24.36
C ALA A 576 -29.99 -16.61 24.35
N GLY A 577 -29.78 -17.54 25.29
CA GLY A 577 -28.54 -18.32 25.38
C GLY A 577 -28.23 -19.10 24.10
N ILE A 578 -29.22 -19.81 23.55
CA ILE A 578 -29.07 -20.57 22.30
C ILE A 578 -28.78 -19.65 21.12
N ALA A 579 -29.48 -18.51 21.00
CA ALA A 579 -29.21 -17.55 19.94
C ALA A 579 -27.78 -17.02 19.98
N VAL A 580 -27.23 -16.78 21.18
CA VAL A 580 -25.83 -16.35 21.35
C VAL A 580 -24.86 -17.44 20.93
N VAL A 581 -25.08 -18.68 21.36
CA VAL A 581 -24.23 -19.82 20.96
C VAL A 581 -24.23 -20.00 19.44
N VAL A 582 -25.42 -19.98 18.81
CA VAL A 582 -25.54 -20.05 17.35
C VAL A 582 -24.84 -18.88 16.68
N GLY A 583 -25.00 -17.66 17.20
CA GLY A 583 -24.34 -16.47 16.67
C GLY A 583 -22.80 -16.53 16.78
N LEU A 584 -22.27 -17.04 17.90
CA LEU A 584 -20.82 -17.21 18.10
C LEU A 584 -20.25 -18.23 17.09
N LEU A 585 -20.94 -19.35 16.89
CA LEU A 585 -20.54 -20.38 15.93
C LEU A 585 -20.62 -19.90 14.49
N ALA A 586 -21.69 -19.18 14.13
CA ALA A 586 -21.96 -18.69 12.77
C ALA A 586 -21.13 -17.46 12.35
N GLY A 587 -20.51 -16.77 13.30
CA GLY A 587 -19.70 -15.57 13.06
C GLY A 587 -18.26 -15.76 13.54
N PRO A 588 -17.92 -15.28 14.75
CA PRO A 588 -16.53 -15.21 15.19
C PRO A 588 -15.79 -16.56 15.22
N VAL A 589 -16.44 -17.66 15.60
CA VAL A 589 -15.74 -18.96 15.73
C VAL A 589 -15.37 -19.51 14.36
N ILE A 590 -16.28 -19.49 13.38
CA ILE A 590 -15.95 -19.96 12.02
C ILE A 590 -14.93 -19.04 11.33
N MET A 591 -15.05 -17.72 11.53
CA MET A 591 -14.11 -16.74 10.97
C MET A 591 -12.71 -16.92 11.58
N ALA A 592 -12.60 -17.15 12.89
CA ALA A 592 -11.32 -17.46 13.52
C ALA A 592 -10.78 -18.82 13.12
N ALA A 593 -11.62 -19.85 12.98
CA ALA A 593 -11.16 -21.21 12.67
C ALA A 593 -10.61 -21.33 11.24
N GLU A 594 -11.27 -20.66 10.28
CA GLU A 594 -10.85 -20.66 8.88
C GLU A 594 -9.76 -19.61 8.62
N GLY A 595 -9.77 -18.46 9.28
CA GLY A 595 -8.83 -17.36 9.02
C GLY A 595 -7.64 -17.24 9.99
N TRP A 596 -7.33 -18.26 10.81
CA TRP A 596 -6.20 -18.17 11.74
C TRP A 596 -4.86 -18.35 11.03
N ASP A 597 -4.78 -19.32 10.13
CA ASP A 597 -3.53 -19.73 9.50
C ASP A 597 -3.07 -18.78 8.40
N ASP A 598 -3.97 -18.00 7.79
CA ASP A 598 -3.65 -16.92 6.84
C ASP A 598 -3.42 -15.56 7.50
N HIS A 599 -3.59 -15.47 8.82
CA HIS A 599 -3.27 -14.27 9.60
C HIS A 599 -2.11 -14.47 10.58
N ASP A 600 -1.66 -15.71 10.81
CA ASP A 600 -0.55 -16.01 11.72
C ASP A 600 0.82 -15.71 11.10
N ARG A 601 1.26 -14.45 11.24
CA ARG A 601 2.57 -13.94 10.79
C ARG A 601 3.66 -14.07 11.84
N SER A 602 3.40 -14.70 12.98
CA SER A 602 4.29 -14.75 14.16
C SER A 602 5.70 -15.32 13.94
N THR A 603 5.93 -15.93 12.79
CA THR A 603 7.19 -16.60 12.43
C THR A 603 7.86 -16.01 11.18
N LYS A 604 7.23 -15.04 10.51
CA LYS A 604 7.65 -14.49 9.22
C LYS A 604 8.66 -13.35 9.42
N MET A 605 9.82 -13.44 8.75
CA MET A 605 10.90 -12.43 8.83
C MET A 605 11.34 -11.93 7.44
N VAL A 606 10.51 -12.13 6.41
CA VAL A 606 10.91 -11.96 5.00
C VAL A 606 11.32 -10.52 4.67
N ALA A 607 10.49 -9.52 4.94
CA ALA A 607 10.81 -8.12 4.65
C ALA A 607 12.08 -7.64 5.38
N HIS A 608 12.22 -8.02 6.66
CA HIS A 608 13.40 -7.75 7.47
C HIS A 608 14.68 -8.34 6.85
N ASP A 609 14.68 -9.65 6.58
CA ASP A 609 15.87 -10.35 6.11
C ASP A 609 16.25 -9.94 4.70
N ILE A 610 15.28 -9.68 3.82
CA ILE A 610 15.52 -9.14 2.48
C ILE A 610 16.22 -7.77 2.56
N ALA A 611 15.75 -6.87 3.43
CA ALA A 611 16.39 -5.58 3.64
C ALA A 611 17.84 -5.72 4.14
N TYR A 612 18.06 -6.63 5.09
CA TYR A 612 19.39 -6.97 5.58
C TYR A 612 20.29 -7.45 4.43
N ASP A 613 19.79 -8.36 3.60
CA ASP A 613 20.55 -8.99 2.51
C ASP A 613 20.88 -8.03 1.35
N TYR A 614 19.98 -7.10 1.02
CA TYR A 614 20.27 -6.00 0.09
C TYR A 614 21.50 -5.19 0.55
N LEU A 615 21.55 -4.82 1.84
CA LEU A 615 22.70 -4.10 2.39
C LEU A 615 23.94 -4.99 2.50
N GLN A 616 23.81 -6.28 2.81
CA GLN A 616 24.94 -7.22 2.84
C GLN A 616 25.49 -7.54 1.45
N SER A 617 24.70 -7.35 0.39
CA SER A 617 25.16 -7.44 -0.99
C SER A 617 26.14 -6.32 -1.35
N CYS A 618 26.06 -5.19 -0.65
CA CYS A 618 26.83 -4.00 -0.97
C CYS A 618 28.22 -4.02 -0.32
N ALA A 619 29.26 -3.65 -1.08
CA ALA A 619 30.57 -3.32 -0.53
C ALA A 619 30.51 -2.13 0.47
N PRO A 620 31.52 -1.94 1.34
CA PRO A 620 31.58 -0.80 2.26
C PRO A 620 31.45 0.56 1.57
N ASN A 621 30.74 1.50 2.21
CA ASN A 621 30.52 2.88 1.75
C ASN A 621 29.81 3.02 0.38
N ALA A 622 29.07 1.97 -0.02
CA ALA A 622 28.37 1.93 -1.29
C ALA A 622 27.23 2.97 -1.40
N ILE A 623 26.79 3.18 -2.64
CA ILE A 623 25.52 3.82 -3.00
C ILE A 623 24.66 2.72 -3.64
N ILE A 624 23.46 2.49 -3.11
CA ILE A 624 22.49 1.57 -3.71
C ILE A 624 21.28 2.37 -4.19
N PHE A 625 20.99 2.24 -5.49
CA PHE A 625 19.77 2.77 -6.10
C PHE A 625 18.64 1.75 -5.97
N THR A 626 17.51 2.21 -5.43
CA THR A 626 16.26 1.45 -5.26
C THR A 626 15.15 2.12 -6.06
N TYR A 627 13.96 1.51 -6.16
CA TYR A 627 12.88 2.11 -6.95
C TYR A 627 11.55 2.23 -6.20
N GLY A 628 11.09 1.17 -5.53
CA GLY A 628 9.73 1.09 -5.00
C GLY A 628 9.64 1.18 -3.47
N ASP A 629 8.44 1.00 -2.96
CA ASP A 629 8.20 0.99 -1.51
C ASP A 629 8.80 -0.28 -0.86
N ASN A 630 8.63 -1.44 -1.51
CA ASN A 630 9.01 -2.75 -0.96
C ASN A 630 10.52 -3.04 -0.93
N ASP A 631 11.32 -2.35 -1.73
CA ASP A 631 12.78 -2.36 -1.56
C ASP A 631 13.23 -1.26 -0.57
N THR A 632 12.66 -0.06 -0.66
CA THR A 632 13.17 1.12 0.05
C THR A 632 12.75 1.20 1.51
N TYR A 633 11.48 0.97 1.85
CA TYR A 633 11.00 1.18 3.22
C TYR A 633 11.54 0.15 4.22
N PRO A 634 11.65 -1.15 3.87
CA PRO A 634 12.36 -2.11 4.71
C PRO A 634 13.85 -1.75 4.88
N LEU A 635 14.50 -1.19 3.86
CA LEU A 635 15.89 -0.71 3.95
C LEU A 635 16.04 0.48 4.89
N TRP A 636 15.11 1.44 4.83
CA TRP A 636 15.06 2.53 5.79
C TRP A 636 14.83 2.03 7.22
N TYR A 637 13.95 1.04 7.42
CA TYR A 637 13.78 0.39 8.71
C TYR A 637 15.10 -0.20 9.25
N ILE A 638 15.74 -1.09 8.49
CA ILE A 638 16.89 -1.84 9.01
C ILE A 638 18.09 -0.91 9.31
N GLN A 639 18.21 0.21 8.58
CA GLN A 639 19.26 1.20 8.81
C GLN A 639 18.91 2.18 9.95
N GLU A 640 17.70 2.74 9.95
CA GLU A 640 17.32 3.78 10.92
C GLU A 640 16.99 3.20 12.30
N VAL A 641 16.48 1.96 12.36
CA VAL A 641 16.07 1.30 13.60
C VAL A 641 17.18 0.40 14.12
N GLU A 642 17.61 -0.58 13.32
CA GLU A 642 18.57 -1.62 13.77
C GLU A 642 20.03 -1.27 13.51
N ASN A 643 20.30 -0.13 12.85
CA ASN A 643 21.64 0.36 12.57
C ASN A 643 22.49 -0.63 11.74
N VAL A 644 21.86 -1.34 10.81
CA VAL A 644 22.56 -2.24 9.87
C VAL A 644 23.12 -1.43 8.72
N ARG A 645 24.44 -1.55 8.48
CA ARG A 645 25.17 -0.90 7.38
C ARG A 645 24.84 0.61 7.24
N PRO A 646 25.01 1.41 8.32
CA PRO A 646 24.80 2.86 8.29
C PRO A 646 25.76 3.61 7.34
N ASP A 647 26.77 2.93 6.80
CA ASP A 647 27.72 3.42 5.81
C ASP A 647 27.15 3.49 4.38
N VAL A 648 26.21 2.61 4.05
CA VAL A 648 25.62 2.53 2.70
C VAL A 648 24.59 3.64 2.50
N ARG A 649 24.66 4.35 1.37
CA ARG A 649 23.63 5.32 0.99
C ARG A 649 22.52 4.65 0.19
N ILE A 650 21.29 4.75 0.66
CA ILE A 650 20.09 4.31 -0.06
C ILE A 650 19.52 5.48 -0.86
N VAL A 651 19.31 5.30 -2.17
CA VAL A 651 18.77 6.33 -3.07
C VAL A 651 17.58 5.76 -3.84
N ASN A 652 16.37 6.15 -3.47
CA ASN A 652 15.15 5.77 -4.18
C ASN A 652 14.98 6.64 -5.44
N LEU A 653 15.04 6.01 -6.60
CA LEU A 653 14.95 6.67 -7.91
C LEU A 653 13.59 7.34 -8.18
N SER A 654 12.49 6.81 -7.63
CA SER A 654 11.17 7.43 -7.77
C SER A 654 11.03 8.75 -6.99
N LEU A 655 11.82 8.93 -5.93
CA LEU A 655 11.91 10.16 -5.15
C LEU A 655 13.02 11.09 -5.66
N PHE A 656 14.01 10.56 -6.38
CA PHE A 656 15.21 11.31 -6.81
C PHE A 656 14.94 12.39 -7.85
N ASP A 657 13.76 12.37 -8.47
CA ASP A 657 13.27 13.45 -9.33
C ASP A 657 12.77 14.69 -8.56
N THR A 658 12.89 14.70 -7.24
CA THR A 658 12.50 15.83 -6.39
C THR A 658 13.72 16.58 -5.85
N ASP A 659 13.63 17.90 -5.75
CA ASP A 659 14.71 18.76 -5.28
C ASP A 659 15.05 18.53 -3.80
N TRP A 660 14.04 18.32 -2.95
CA TRP A 660 14.23 17.98 -1.54
C TRP A 660 15.03 16.69 -1.35
N TYR A 661 14.77 15.66 -2.17
CA TYR A 661 15.50 14.39 -2.04
C TYR A 661 16.95 14.54 -2.49
N ILE A 662 17.21 15.25 -3.60
CA ILE A 662 18.58 15.60 -4.03
C ILE A 662 19.32 16.39 -2.94
N ASN A 663 18.65 17.35 -2.30
CA ASN A 663 19.23 18.10 -1.18
C ASN A 663 19.61 17.18 -0.01
N GLY A 664 18.73 16.25 0.39
CA GLY A 664 19.03 15.25 1.43
C GLY A 664 20.22 14.35 1.07
N MET A 665 20.38 13.98 -0.20
CA MET A 665 21.53 13.19 -0.67
C MET A 665 22.87 13.95 -0.58
N LYS A 666 22.83 15.28 -0.57
CA LYS A 666 24.01 16.15 -0.40
C LYS A 666 24.39 16.39 1.07
N GLN A 667 23.68 15.76 2.00
CA GLN A 667 23.99 15.82 3.43
C GLN A 667 24.55 14.48 3.92
N LYS A 668 25.22 14.53 5.08
CA LYS A 668 25.62 13.31 5.78
C LYS A 668 24.36 12.63 6.32
N GLN A 669 24.16 11.35 6.01
CA GLN A 669 23.09 10.53 6.57
C GLN A 669 23.73 9.33 7.27
N ASN A 670 23.43 9.16 8.56
CA ASN A 670 24.08 8.15 9.40
C ASN A 670 25.62 8.25 9.31
N GLU A 671 26.31 7.16 8.96
CA GLU A 671 27.77 7.15 8.75
C GLU A 671 28.16 7.49 7.31
N SER A 672 27.20 7.50 6.38
CA SER A 672 27.40 7.78 4.97
C SER A 672 27.68 9.26 4.71
N ALA A 673 28.85 9.56 4.14
CA ALA A 673 29.19 10.91 3.68
C ALA A 673 28.21 11.42 2.61
N PRO A 674 28.10 12.75 2.40
CA PRO A 674 27.38 13.33 1.27
C PRO A 674 27.72 12.65 -0.06
N LEU A 675 26.72 12.50 -0.94
CA LEU A 675 26.97 12.03 -2.29
C LEU A 675 27.77 13.08 -3.09
N PRO A 676 28.61 12.67 -4.06
CA PRO A 676 29.42 13.58 -4.87
C PRO A 676 28.57 14.28 -5.94
N ILE A 677 27.51 14.97 -5.54
CA ILE A 677 26.64 15.76 -6.41
C ILE A 677 27.22 17.18 -6.47
N SER A 678 27.80 17.52 -7.61
CA SER A 678 28.37 18.83 -7.93
C SER A 678 27.31 19.90 -8.22
N MET A 679 26.11 19.48 -8.62
CA MET A 679 24.98 20.36 -8.93
C MET A 679 24.67 21.34 -7.80
N LYS A 680 24.48 22.62 -8.12
CA LYS A 680 24.02 23.67 -7.20
C LYS A 680 22.50 23.67 -7.09
N ALA A 681 21.95 24.05 -5.93
CA ALA A 681 20.51 23.98 -5.68
C ALA A 681 19.68 24.71 -6.74
N GLU A 682 20.15 25.89 -7.18
CA GLU A 682 19.50 26.72 -8.19
C GLU A 682 19.37 26.03 -9.55
N GLN A 683 20.14 24.97 -9.80
CA GLN A 683 20.13 24.22 -11.06
C GLN A 683 19.05 23.13 -11.10
N TYR A 684 18.44 22.76 -9.96
CA TYR A 684 17.48 21.65 -9.88
C TYR A 684 16.27 21.90 -8.97
N VAL A 685 16.13 23.06 -8.34
CA VAL A 685 14.89 23.47 -7.65
C VAL A 685 13.65 23.29 -8.52
N GLN A 686 12.49 23.05 -7.92
CA GLN A 686 11.22 22.87 -8.64
C GLN A 686 11.00 23.93 -9.75
N GLY A 687 10.71 23.51 -10.99
CA GLY A 687 10.55 24.39 -12.15
C GLY A 687 11.84 24.60 -12.96
N VAL A 688 12.97 24.04 -12.53
CA VAL A 688 14.27 24.13 -13.23
C VAL A 688 14.74 22.73 -13.62
N ARG A 689 15.00 22.52 -14.91
CA ARG A 689 15.48 21.25 -15.48
C ARG A 689 14.64 20.03 -15.05
N ASP A 690 13.33 20.21 -14.87
CA ASP A 690 12.43 19.12 -14.47
C ASP A 690 12.46 17.98 -15.51
N VAL A 691 12.45 18.33 -16.80
CA VAL A 691 12.60 17.41 -17.93
C VAL A 691 13.41 18.07 -19.05
N MET A 692 14.39 17.35 -19.60
CA MET A 692 15.22 17.76 -20.73
C MET A 692 15.14 16.72 -21.84
N TYR A 693 14.51 17.07 -22.97
CA TYR A 693 14.24 16.12 -24.05
C TYR A 693 15.48 15.83 -24.88
N TYR A 694 15.55 14.63 -25.44
CA TYR A 694 16.56 14.25 -26.42
C TYR A 694 16.35 14.97 -27.74
N GLN A 695 17.44 15.56 -28.26
CA GLN A 695 17.51 16.09 -29.61
C GLN A 695 18.63 15.39 -30.35
N ASP A 696 18.32 14.76 -31.48
CA ASP A 696 19.31 14.02 -32.26
C ASP A 696 20.17 14.97 -33.10
N TYR A 697 21.32 15.35 -32.54
CA TYR A 697 22.35 16.13 -33.25
C TYR A 697 23.26 15.25 -34.13
N LYS A 698 22.92 13.96 -34.30
CA LYS A 698 23.67 12.99 -35.11
C LYS A 698 25.14 12.86 -34.73
N ILE A 699 25.44 13.02 -33.43
CA ILE A 699 26.79 12.88 -32.89
C ILE A 699 27.21 11.41 -33.02
N ALA A 700 28.19 11.15 -33.89
CA ALA A 700 28.57 9.78 -34.24
C ALA A 700 29.28 9.04 -33.10
N GLN A 701 30.14 9.75 -32.35
CA GLN A 701 31.01 9.22 -31.30
C GLN A 701 30.37 9.35 -29.92
N SER A 702 30.66 8.41 -29.03
CA SER A 702 30.27 8.48 -27.62
C SER A 702 30.96 9.64 -26.91
N GLN A 703 30.21 10.38 -26.10
CA GLN A 703 30.68 11.58 -25.39
C GLN A 703 30.96 11.26 -23.93
N GLU A 704 32.00 11.86 -23.34
CA GLU A 704 32.29 11.68 -21.91
C GLU A 704 31.09 12.18 -21.07
N LEU A 705 30.66 11.35 -20.11
CA LEU A 705 29.51 11.65 -19.27
C LEU A 705 29.64 12.99 -18.56
N LYS A 706 30.86 13.32 -18.12
CA LYS A 706 31.16 14.59 -17.46
C LYS A 706 30.86 15.79 -18.36
N ASP A 707 31.28 15.73 -19.62
CA ASP A 707 31.03 16.82 -20.58
C ASP A 707 29.53 16.96 -20.89
N VAL A 708 28.81 15.83 -20.93
CA VAL A 708 27.34 15.83 -21.09
C VAL A 708 26.65 16.44 -19.87
N VAL A 709 27.09 16.12 -18.65
CA VAL A 709 26.57 16.72 -17.41
C VAL A 709 26.85 18.23 -17.40
N ASP A 710 28.07 18.66 -17.73
CA ASP A 710 28.44 20.07 -17.81
C ASP A 710 27.59 20.82 -18.85
N PHE A 711 27.30 20.19 -20.00
CA PHE A 711 26.39 20.74 -21.00
C PHE A 711 24.95 20.87 -20.48
N LEU A 712 24.41 19.84 -19.83
CA LEU A 712 23.05 19.85 -19.27
C LEU A 712 22.89 20.88 -18.13
N LEU A 713 23.96 21.13 -17.38
CA LEU A 713 24.02 22.12 -16.31
C LEU A 713 24.34 23.54 -16.79
N SER A 714 24.74 23.70 -18.05
CA SER A 714 25.08 25.01 -18.62
C SER A 714 23.85 25.88 -18.77
N ASP A 715 24.01 27.17 -18.46
CA ASP A 715 23.03 28.21 -18.74
C ASP A 715 23.25 28.93 -20.06
N ALA A 716 24.31 28.56 -20.79
CA ALA A 716 24.62 29.09 -22.12
C ALA A 716 23.47 28.84 -23.10
N GLU A 717 23.35 29.73 -24.08
CA GLU A 717 22.26 29.72 -25.04
C GLU A 717 22.30 28.48 -25.95
N GLU A 718 23.51 28.01 -26.27
CA GLU A 718 23.75 26.83 -27.10
C GLU A 718 23.35 25.52 -26.41
N ALA A 719 23.22 25.54 -25.07
CA ALA A 719 22.78 24.40 -24.27
C ALA A 719 21.24 24.33 -24.14
N LYS A 720 20.52 25.26 -24.77
CA LYS A 720 19.07 25.41 -24.65
C LYS A 720 18.40 25.39 -26.02
N ILE A 721 17.18 24.87 -26.05
CA ILE A 721 16.28 24.92 -27.21
C ILE A 721 15.02 25.71 -26.85
N SER A 722 14.44 26.36 -27.85
CA SER A 722 13.16 27.06 -27.69
C SER A 722 12.01 26.07 -27.79
N LEU A 723 11.11 26.11 -26.81
CA LEU A 723 9.83 25.40 -26.80
C LEU A 723 8.78 26.18 -27.61
N GLN A 724 7.65 25.53 -27.89
CA GLN A 724 6.57 26.13 -28.69
C GLN A 724 5.97 27.40 -28.07
N ASP A 725 6.04 27.53 -26.74
CA ASP A 725 5.59 28.70 -25.98
C ASP A 725 6.64 29.82 -25.92
N GLY A 726 7.80 29.65 -26.57
CA GLY A 726 8.91 30.59 -26.56
C GLY A 726 9.81 30.51 -25.33
N SER A 727 9.49 29.67 -24.35
CA SER A 727 10.40 29.38 -23.24
C SER A 727 11.59 28.57 -23.72
N LYS A 728 12.70 28.58 -22.97
CA LYS A 728 13.91 27.83 -23.31
C LYS A 728 14.17 26.75 -22.29
N THR A 729 14.53 25.55 -22.75
CA THR A 729 14.87 24.44 -21.87
C THR A 729 16.17 23.77 -22.31
N ASN A 730 16.90 23.21 -21.34
CA ASN A 730 18.05 22.36 -21.62
C ASN A 730 17.61 21.07 -22.32
N PHE A 731 18.52 20.47 -23.08
CA PHE A 731 18.26 19.27 -23.85
C PHE A 731 19.48 18.35 -23.84
N ILE A 732 19.30 17.06 -24.10
CA ILE A 732 20.42 16.12 -24.27
C ILE A 732 20.72 15.94 -25.78
N PRO A 733 21.95 16.22 -26.26
CA PRO A 733 22.27 16.24 -27.70
C PRO A 733 22.64 14.86 -28.28
N THR A 734 22.88 13.86 -27.43
CA THR A 734 23.27 12.51 -27.81
C THR A 734 22.83 11.50 -26.76
N LYS A 735 22.56 10.27 -27.19
CA LYS A 735 22.37 9.13 -26.29
C LYS A 735 23.63 8.30 -26.10
N LYS A 736 24.67 8.54 -26.89
CA LYS A 736 25.92 7.76 -26.83
C LYS A 736 26.82 8.35 -25.76
N LEU A 737 26.91 7.66 -24.64
CA LEU A 737 27.63 8.10 -23.44
C LEU A 737 28.82 7.18 -23.21
N LYS A 738 29.90 7.76 -22.67
CA LYS A 738 31.04 6.99 -22.19
C LYS A 738 31.64 7.55 -20.92
N MET A 739 32.39 6.72 -20.22
CA MET A 739 33.24 7.11 -19.09
C MET A 739 34.61 6.49 -19.27
N THR A 740 35.64 7.32 -19.44
CA THR A 740 37.03 6.85 -19.40
C THR A 740 37.35 6.23 -18.03
N VAL A 741 38.02 5.07 -18.04
CA VAL A 741 38.34 4.30 -16.83
C VAL A 741 39.84 4.31 -16.58
N ASN A 742 40.24 4.73 -15.37
CA ASN A 742 41.60 4.57 -14.89
C ASN A 742 41.74 3.26 -14.09
N PRO A 743 42.46 2.24 -14.58
CA PRO A 743 42.61 0.96 -13.89
C PRO A 743 43.23 1.06 -12.49
N ASP A 744 44.09 2.05 -12.23
CA ASP A 744 44.71 2.25 -10.92
C ASP A 744 43.71 2.77 -9.89
N GLU A 745 42.79 3.66 -10.29
CA GLU A 745 41.69 4.15 -9.43
C GLU A 745 40.70 3.03 -9.11
N VAL A 746 40.35 2.21 -10.10
CA VAL A 746 39.44 1.07 -9.92
C VAL A 746 40.01 0.02 -8.95
N ILE A 747 41.32 -0.25 -9.01
CA ILE A 747 41.97 -1.20 -8.10
C ILE A 747 42.16 -0.58 -6.71
N SER A 748 42.67 0.65 -6.63
CA SER A 748 42.95 1.32 -5.34
C SER A 748 41.68 1.59 -4.53
N SER A 749 40.53 1.82 -5.18
CA SER A 749 39.23 1.91 -4.54
C SER A 749 38.67 0.58 -4.04
N GLY A 750 39.28 -0.55 -4.40
CA GLY A 750 38.74 -1.89 -4.14
C GLY A 750 37.51 -2.22 -4.98
N THR A 751 37.26 -1.49 -6.07
CA THR A 751 36.18 -1.80 -7.01
C THR A 751 36.42 -3.14 -7.70
N VAL A 752 37.64 -3.34 -8.21
CA VAL A 752 38.08 -4.60 -8.83
C VAL A 752 39.33 -5.10 -8.10
N PRO A 753 39.40 -6.40 -7.73
CA PRO A 753 40.63 -6.96 -7.17
C PRO A 753 41.82 -6.83 -8.12
N ALA A 754 43.02 -6.60 -7.60
CA ALA A 754 44.22 -6.42 -8.42
C ALA A 754 44.48 -7.59 -9.40
N ALA A 755 44.12 -8.82 -9.02
CA ALA A 755 44.23 -10.02 -9.85
C ALA A 755 43.36 -9.98 -11.13
N GLN A 756 42.36 -9.10 -11.18
CA GLN A 756 41.44 -8.96 -12.31
C GLN A 756 41.70 -7.69 -13.14
N ARG A 757 42.87 -7.05 -12.99
CA ARG A 757 43.24 -5.82 -13.72
C ARG A 757 43.03 -5.94 -15.24
N ASP A 758 43.37 -7.07 -15.83
CA ASP A 758 43.28 -7.29 -17.28
C ASP A 758 41.85 -7.33 -17.81
N ARG A 759 40.86 -7.52 -16.94
CA ARG A 759 39.43 -7.47 -17.27
C ARG A 759 38.91 -6.04 -17.36
N ILE A 760 39.62 -5.06 -16.79
CA ILE A 760 39.19 -3.66 -16.79
C ILE A 760 39.21 -3.12 -18.23
N ALA A 761 38.08 -2.58 -18.68
CA ALA A 761 37.98 -1.87 -19.95
C ALA A 761 38.60 -0.48 -19.83
N PRO A 762 39.20 0.06 -20.91
CA PRO A 762 39.72 1.43 -20.92
C PRO A 762 38.61 2.49 -20.81
N GLU A 763 37.39 2.14 -21.23
CA GLU A 763 36.19 2.99 -21.11
C GLU A 763 34.94 2.12 -20.94
N ILE A 764 33.95 2.65 -20.23
CA ILE A 764 32.57 2.15 -20.25
C ILE A 764 31.85 2.93 -21.34
N ASP A 765 31.40 2.25 -22.39
CA ASP A 765 30.60 2.83 -23.49
C ASP A 765 29.19 2.23 -23.46
N TRP A 766 28.16 3.08 -23.46
CA TRP A 766 26.76 2.66 -23.47
C TRP A 766 25.83 3.67 -24.17
N THR A 767 24.61 3.21 -24.46
CA THR A 767 23.55 4.05 -25.03
C THR A 767 22.48 4.32 -23.99
N PHE A 768 22.23 5.60 -23.69
CA PHE A 768 21.12 6.03 -22.84
C PHE A 768 19.78 5.58 -23.43
N ASN A 769 19.00 4.86 -22.62
CA ASN A 769 17.81 4.14 -23.07
C ASN A 769 16.52 4.98 -23.10
N LYS A 770 16.51 6.22 -22.59
CA LYS A 770 15.32 7.10 -22.58
C LYS A 770 15.41 8.23 -23.61
N ASN A 771 14.29 8.90 -23.85
CA ASN A 771 14.18 10.06 -24.76
C ASN A 771 14.19 11.41 -24.02
N TYR A 772 14.42 11.40 -22.71
CA TYR A 772 14.51 12.59 -21.89
C TYR A 772 15.34 12.28 -20.64
N VAL A 773 15.94 13.33 -20.08
CA VAL A 773 16.65 13.31 -18.80
C VAL A 773 15.81 14.08 -17.80
N THR A 774 15.40 13.42 -16.73
CA THR A 774 14.80 14.07 -15.56
C THR A 774 15.88 14.61 -14.64
N LYS A 775 15.52 15.46 -13.67
CA LYS A 775 16.50 15.96 -12.70
C LYS A 775 17.14 14.86 -11.84
N GLY A 776 16.41 13.80 -11.49
CA GLY A 776 16.96 12.66 -10.77
C GLY A 776 17.93 11.85 -11.63
N THR A 777 17.61 11.68 -12.91
CA THR A 777 18.54 11.08 -13.88
C THR A 777 19.80 11.93 -14.04
N LEU A 778 19.67 13.27 -14.10
CA LEU A 778 20.81 14.19 -14.14
C LEU A 778 21.66 14.09 -12.87
N ALA A 779 21.04 14.03 -11.68
CA ALA A 779 21.76 13.85 -10.42
C ALA A 779 22.48 12.50 -10.34
N MET A 780 21.88 11.43 -10.89
CA MET A 780 22.56 10.14 -11.02
C MET A 780 23.77 10.22 -11.96
N PHE A 781 23.64 10.88 -13.11
CA PHE A 781 24.77 11.11 -14.02
C PHE A 781 25.88 11.94 -13.37
N ASP A 782 25.52 12.96 -12.61
CA ASP A 782 26.46 13.80 -11.87
C ASP A 782 27.22 12.99 -10.79
N ILE A 783 26.54 12.10 -10.06
CA ILE A 783 27.19 11.14 -9.15
C ILE A 783 28.19 10.28 -9.92
N LEU A 784 27.78 9.67 -11.04
CA LEU A 784 28.65 8.79 -11.82
C LEU A 784 29.89 9.54 -12.35
N ALA A 785 29.71 10.77 -12.84
CA ALA A 785 30.78 11.61 -13.38
C ALA A 785 31.81 12.05 -12.31
N HIS A 786 31.38 12.22 -11.06
CA HIS A 786 32.22 12.77 -9.98
C HIS A 786 32.66 11.76 -8.92
N ASN A 787 32.15 10.53 -8.95
CA ASN A 787 32.47 9.49 -7.96
C ASN A 787 33.91 8.96 -8.08
N GLN A 788 34.49 8.90 -9.29
CA GLN A 788 35.85 8.37 -9.54
C GLN A 788 36.09 7.00 -8.87
N TRP A 789 35.09 6.11 -8.90
CA TRP A 789 35.11 4.79 -8.26
C TRP A 789 35.32 4.79 -6.74
N LYS A 790 35.35 5.95 -6.06
CA LYS A 790 35.58 6.04 -4.61
C LYS A 790 34.49 5.37 -3.79
N ARG A 791 33.26 5.36 -4.32
CA ARG A 791 32.11 4.66 -3.73
C ARG A 791 31.60 3.60 -4.70
N PRO A 792 31.47 2.34 -4.27
CA PRO A 792 30.81 1.32 -5.07
C PRO A 792 29.37 1.71 -5.43
N ILE A 793 28.97 1.53 -6.69
CA ILE A 793 27.61 1.85 -7.18
C ILE A 793 26.84 0.56 -7.38
N TYR A 794 25.65 0.49 -6.81
CA TYR A 794 24.74 -0.65 -6.88
C TYR A 794 23.34 -0.23 -7.31
N PHE A 795 22.62 -1.17 -7.92
CA PHE A 795 21.17 -1.10 -8.13
C PHE A 795 20.53 -2.33 -7.46
N ALA A 796 19.41 -2.16 -6.77
CA ALA A 796 18.62 -3.29 -6.31
C ALA A 796 18.13 -4.12 -7.51
N THR A 797 18.04 -5.45 -7.37
CA THR A 797 17.57 -6.35 -8.44
C THR A 797 16.10 -6.11 -8.83
N THR A 798 15.33 -5.43 -7.98
CA THR A 798 13.94 -5.00 -8.24
C THR A 798 13.83 -3.74 -9.07
N VAL A 799 14.94 -3.02 -9.32
CA VAL A 799 14.92 -1.81 -10.15
C VAL A 799 14.58 -2.19 -11.60
N PRO A 800 13.57 -1.56 -12.23
CA PRO A 800 13.25 -1.82 -13.63
C PRO A 800 14.42 -1.49 -14.55
N SER A 801 14.64 -2.28 -15.60
CA SER A 801 15.79 -2.12 -16.49
C SER A 801 15.86 -0.76 -17.19
N GLU A 802 14.71 -0.14 -17.46
CA GLU A 802 14.63 1.22 -17.97
C GLU A 802 15.34 2.23 -17.05
N GLN A 803 15.39 1.98 -15.74
CA GLN A 803 16.01 2.86 -14.75
C GLN A 803 17.53 2.65 -14.60
N PHE A 804 18.11 1.61 -15.22
CA PHE A 804 19.57 1.46 -15.32
C PHE A 804 20.20 2.47 -16.28
N ASN A 805 19.38 3.22 -17.03
CA ASN A 805 19.82 4.26 -17.96
C ASN A 805 20.83 3.76 -19.02
N GLY A 806 20.75 2.46 -19.37
CA GLY A 806 21.57 1.78 -20.38
C GLY A 806 22.87 1.15 -19.86
N LEU A 807 23.11 1.16 -18.55
CA LEU A 807 24.31 0.59 -17.92
C LEU A 807 24.28 -0.94 -17.79
N ASP A 808 23.22 -1.59 -18.25
CA ASP A 808 22.91 -3.01 -18.08
C ASP A 808 24.11 -3.94 -18.34
N ASN A 809 24.89 -3.66 -19.39
CA ASN A 809 26.05 -4.46 -19.81
C ASN A 809 27.26 -4.38 -18.86
N TYR A 810 27.19 -3.55 -17.82
CA TYR A 810 28.22 -3.35 -16.81
C TYR A 810 27.71 -3.61 -15.39
N LEU A 811 26.47 -4.11 -15.25
CA LEU A 811 25.86 -4.43 -13.97
C LEU A 811 26.05 -5.91 -13.65
N TYR A 812 26.88 -6.21 -12.65
CA TYR A 812 27.19 -7.57 -12.20
C TYR A 812 26.46 -7.91 -10.92
N ASN A 813 25.70 -8.99 -10.92
CA ASN A 813 24.94 -9.47 -9.78
C ASN A 813 25.86 -9.97 -8.65
N GLU A 814 25.66 -9.44 -7.45
CA GLU A 814 26.34 -9.82 -6.18
C GLU A 814 25.33 -10.33 -5.13
N GLY A 815 24.16 -10.81 -5.53
CA GLY A 815 23.08 -11.32 -4.67
C GLY A 815 21.76 -10.60 -4.96
N LEU A 816 21.32 -9.75 -4.03
CA LEU A 816 20.15 -8.89 -4.21
C LEU A 816 20.52 -7.52 -4.80
N ALA A 817 21.79 -7.25 -5.06
CA ALA A 817 22.23 -6.00 -5.68
C ALA A 817 23.12 -6.25 -6.89
N LEU A 818 22.99 -5.37 -7.89
CA LEU A 818 23.75 -5.32 -9.12
C LEU A 818 24.84 -4.25 -9.01
N ARG A 819 26.11 -4.64 -9.02
CA ARG A 819 27.24 -3.72 -8.93
C ARG A 819 27.67 -3.21 -10.29
N LEU A 820 27.85 -1.91 -10.45
CA LEU A 820 28.48 -1.33 -11.63
C LEU A 820 29.99 -1.63 -11.63
N MET A 821 30.46 -2.33 -12.67
CA MET A 821 31.85 -2.76 -12.82
C MET A 821 32.40 -2.44 -14.21
N PRO A 822 33.62 -1.87 -14.33
CA PRO A 822 34.20 -1.45 -15.60
C PRO A 822 34.88 -2.61 -16.34
N PHE A 823 34.22 -3.75 -16.47
CA PHE A 823 34.79 -4.89 -17.19
C PHE A 823 34.60 -4.77 -18.70
N LYS A 824 35.52 -5.35 -19.47
CA LYS A 824 35.40 -5.52 -20.92
C LYS A 824 34.08 -6.24 -21.23
N PRO A 825 33.20 -5.65 -22.05
CA PRO A 825 31.91 -6.25 -22.35
C PRO A 825 32.09 -7.65 -22.93
N ASP A 826 31.53 -8.65 -22.24
CA ASP A 826 31.43 -9.99 -22.79
C ASP A 826 30.14 -10.09 -23.61
N THR A 827 30.25 -9.77 -24.90
CA THR A 827 29.14 -9.84 -25.86
C THR A 827 28.59 -11.27 -26.02
N THR A 828 29.31 -12.30 -25.56
CA THR A 828 28.82 -13.68 -25.54
C THR A 828 28.09 -14.05 -24.25
N ALA A 829 28.41 -13.43 -23.11
CA ALA A 829 27.72 -13.64 -21.84
C ALA A 829 26.39 -12.87 -21.73
N ALA A 830 26.33 -11.64 -22.23
CA ALA A 830 25.08 -10.84 -22.28
C ALA A 830 24.00 -11.51 -23.16
N ALA A 831 24.42 -12.29 -24.17
CA ALA A 831 23.52 -13.11 -24.98
C ALA A 831 23.08 -14.43 -24.30
N ARG A 832 23.61 -14.77 -23.12
CA ARG A 832 23.45 -16.07 -22.44
C ARG A 832 22.92 -15.98 -21.00
N GLY A 833 22.65 -14.78 -20.47
CA GLY A 833 22.06 -14.58 -19.15
C GLY A 833 22.57 -13.33 -18.43
N GLU A 834 22.23 -13.20 -17.15
CA GLU A 834 22.68 -12.11 -16.28
C GLU A 834 24.20 -12.17 -16.02
N LEU A 835 24.86 -11.02 -15.95
CA LEU A 835 26.26 -10.91 -15.58
C LEU A 835 26.39 -11.14 -14.06
N VAL A 836 27.25 -12.06 -13.64
CA VAL A 836 27.40 -12.45 -12.23
C VAL A 836 28.83 -12.22 -11.77
N ASN A 837 29.00 -11.59 -10.60
CA ASN A 837 30.28 -11.58 -9.89
C ASN A 837 30.32 -12.78 -8.92
N THR A 838 30.70 -13.94 -9.45
CA THR A 838 30.48 -15.25 -8.82
C THR A 838 31.08 -15.37 -7.42
N ASP A 839 32.29 -14.87 -7.18
CA ASP A 839 32.94 -14.99 -5.86
C ASP A 839 32.21 -14.17 -4.79
N ALA A 840 31.86 -12.93 -5.10
CA ALA A 840 31.13 -12.07 -4.18
C ALA A 840 29.72 -12.61 -3.91
N MET A 841 28.99 -12.97 -4.97
CA MET A 841 27.66 -13.56 -4.86
C MET A 841 27.68 -14.86 -4.04
N TYR A 842 28.66 -15.73 -4.26
CA TYR A 842 28.80 -16.97 -3.50
C TYR A 842 29.04 -16.70 -2.01
N GLU A 843 29.95 -15.79 -1.68
CA GLU A 843 30.22 -15.39 -0.30
C GLU A 843 28.97 -14.83 0.38
N HIS A 844 28.24 -13.94 -0.30
CA HIS A 844 27.03 -13.32 0.24
C HIS A 844 25.93 -14.36 0.50
N VAL A 845 25.57 -15.13 -0.53
CA VAL A 845 24.48 -16.13 -0.48
C VAL A 845 24.80 -17.26 0.49
N MET A 846 26.04 -17.75 0.52
CA MET A 846 26.38 -18.92 1.33
C MET A 846 26.63 -18.57 2.80
N ASN A 847 27.23 -17.40 3.06
CA ASN A 847 27.80 -17.10 4.37
C ASN A 847 27.19 -15.87 5.08
N ARG A 848 26.54 -14.95 4.36
CA ARG A 848 26.04 -13.69 4.96
C ARG A 848 24.52 -13.56 5.01
N PHE A 849 23.83 -14.11 4.01
CA PHE A 849 22.39 -13.89 3.86
C PHE A 849 21.54 -14.64 4.87
N LYS A 850 20.41 -13.99 5.19
CA LYS A 850 19.31 -14.55 5.98
C LYS A 850 18.16 -14.93 5.03
N TRP A 851 17.10 -15.56 5.54
CA TRP A 851 16.13 -16.26 4.66
C TRP A 851 14.67 -16.15 5.11
N GLY A 852 14.37 -15.20 6.00
CA GLY A 852 13.02 -14.79 6.35
C GLY A 852 12.15 -15.86 7.02
N ASN A 853 12.77 -16.96 7.46
CA ASN A 853 12.09 -18.21 7.87
C ASN A 853 11.14 -18.77 6.81
N MET A 854 11.34 -18.51 5.52
CA MET A 854 10.38 -18.84 4.46
C MET A 854 9.94 -20.31 4.47
N THR A 855 10.83 -21.25 4.81
CA THR A 855 10.53 -22.71 4.82
C THR A 855 9.73 -23.17 6.04
N THR A 856 9.73 -22.41 7.13
CA THR A 856 9.08 -22.77 8.40
C THR A 856 8.01 -21.78 8.83
N ALA A 857 7.85 -20.67 8.11
CA ALA A 857 6.83 -19.66 8.37
C ALA A 857 5.44 -20.31 8.27
N LYS A 858 4.59 -20.02 9.25
CA LYS A 858 3.21 -20.49 9.27
C LYS A 858 2.40 -19.91 8.10
N TYR A 859 2.68 -18.65 7.77
CA TYR A 859 2.06 -17.91 6.69
C TYR A 859 3.08 -17.03 5.99
N LEU A 860 3.04 -17.03 4.65
CA LEU A 860 3.68 -16.03 3.81
C LEU A 860 2.57 -15.28 3.10
N ASP A 861 2.46 -13.98 3.39
CA ASP A 861 1.54 -13.09 2.69
C ASP A 861 1.91 -12.99 1.19
N PRO A 862 1.02 -12.48 0.33
CA PRO A 862 1.22 -12.46 -1.12
C PRO A 862 2.60 -11.94 -1.54
N GLN A 863 3.03 -10.79 -0.99
CA GLN A 863 4.32 -10.19 -1.34
C GLN A 863 5.49 -11.09 -0.92
N SER A 864 5.46 -11.63 0.30
CA SER A 864 6.49 -12.56 0.78
C SER A 864 6.55 -13.85 -0.06
N SER A 865 5.41 -14.33 -0.54
CA SER A 865 5.33 -15.52 -1.38
C SER A 865 5.88 -15.26 -2.79
N ASP A 866 5.63 -14.07 -3.34
CA ASP A 866 6.18 -13.63 -4.63
C ASP A 866 7.70 -13.45 -4.57
N ASP A 867 8.24 -12.93 -3.47
CA ASP A 867 9.68 -12.73 -3.30
C ASP A 867 10.48 -14.04 -3.27
N THR A 868 9.82 -15.19 -3.07
CA THR A 868 10.47 -16.50 -3.25
C THR A 868 10.97 -16.70 -4.68
N PHE A 869 10.35 -16.03 -5.67
CA PHE A 869 10.80 -16.02 -7.05
C PHE A 869 12.14 -15.30 -7.21
N ILE A 870 12.29 -14.12 -6.59
CA ILE A 870 13.53 -13.32 -6.63
C ILE A 870 14.69 -14.16 -6.05
N MET A 871 14.46 -14.78 -4.89
CA MET A 871 15.45 -15.64 -4.23
C MET A 871 15.80 -16.88 -5.06
N THR A 872 14.81 -17.50 -5.69
CA THR A 872 15.05 -18.67 -6.56
C THR A 872 15.88 -18.27 -7.79
N SER A 873 15.58 -17.13 -8.41
CA SER A 873 16.32 -16.59 -9.54
C SER A 873 17.78 -16.30 -9.16
N MET A 874 18.01 -15.68 -8.00
CA MET A 874 19.35 -15.45 -7.46
C MET A 874 20.16 -16.75 -7.32
N PHE A 875 19.60 -17.80 -6.72
CA PHE A 875 20.28 -19.09 -6.63
C PHE A 875 20.59 -19.70 -8.01
N ASN A 876 19.64 -19.64 -8.94
CA ASN A 876 19.85 -20.14 -10.30
C ASN A 876 21.01 -19.43 -10.98
N ASN A 877 21.08 -18.10 -10.88
CA ASN A 877 22.13 -17.30 -11.51
C ASN A 877 23.51 -17.63 -10.91
N LEU A 878 23.60 -17.78 -9.58
CA LEU A 878 24.83 -18.22 -8.90
C LEU A 878 25.25 -19.62 -9.36
N ILE A 879 24.34 -20.59 -9.34
CA ILE A 879 24.63 -21.98 -9.70
C ILE A 879 25.07 -22.09 -11.17
N SER A 880 24.34 -21.44 -12.08
CA SER A 880 24.70 -21.43 -13.50
C SER A 880 26.06 -20.77 -13.74
N ALA A 881 26.41 -19.71 -13.01
CA ALA A 881 27.73 -19.10 -13.09
C ALA A 881 28.85 -20.04 -12.60
N LEU A 882 28.66 -20.69 -11.44
CA LEU A 882 29.61 -21.68 -10.91
C LEU A 882 29.83 -22.86 -11.86
N ILE A 883 28.77 -23.32 -12.53
CA ILE A 883 28.85 -24.37 -13.54
C ILE A 883 29.71 -23.92 -14.73
N ARG A 884 29.47 -22.71 -15.26
CA ARG A 884 30.23 -22.16 -16.39
C ARG A 884 31.72 -22.01 -16.06
N GLU A 885 32.05 -21.70 -14.80
CA GLU A 885 33.42 -21.59 -14.29
C GLU A 885 34.06 -22.95 -13.94
N GLY A 886 33.33 -24.07 -14.10
CA GLY A 886 33.82 -25.42 -13.75
C GLY A 886 33.87 -25.69 -12.23
N ARG A 887 33.27 -24.83 -11.41
CA ARG A 887 33.23 -24.93 -9.93
C ARG A 887 32.07 -25.82 -9.43
N THR A 888 32.00 -27.04 -9.95
CA THR A 888 30.91 -28.00 -9.69
C THR A 888 30.67 -28.28 -8.20
N ALA A 889 31.72 -28.35 -7.38
CA ALA A 889 31.59 -28.62 -5.95
C ALA A 889 30.89 -27.47 -5.20
N ASP A 890 31.17 -26.22 -5.56
CA ASP A 890 30.53 -25.05 -4.98
C ASP A 890 29.07 -24.92 -5.48
N ALA A 891 28.83 -25.23 -6.76
CA ALA A 891 27.47 -25.29 -7.31
C ALA A 891 26.59 -26.29 -6.53
N LEU A 892 27.11 -27.48 -6.20
CA LEU A 892 26.39 -28.46 -5.38
C LEU A 892 26.11 -27.99 -3.95
N LYS A 893 27.02 -27.21 -3.35
CA LYS A 893 26.76 -26.58 -2.03
C LYS A 893 25.66 -25.52 -2.13
N ALA A 894 25.66 -24.70 -3.18
CA ALA A 894 24.61 -23.71 -3.41
C ALA A 894 23.24 -24.37 -3.62
N VAL A 895 23.18 -25.50 -4.35
CA VAL A 895 21.96 -26.34 -4.45
C VAL A 895 21.49 -26.82 -3.08
N ALA A 896 22.40 -27.33 -2.24
CA ALA A 896 22.04 -27.81 -0.90
C ALA A 896 21.52 -26.66 -0.01
N LYS A 897 22.10 -25.46 -0.12
CA LYS A 897 21.63 -24.26 0.57
C LYS A 897 20.24 -23.86 0.08
N TYR A 898 20.01 -23.83 -1.22
CA TYR A 898 18.70 -23.57 -1.81
C TYR A 898 17.62 -24.53 -1.27
N GLU A 899 17.90 -25.84 -1.23
CA GLU A 899 16.98 -26.85 -0.68
C GLU A 899 16.67 -26.66 0.82
N GLN A 900 17.61 -26.03 1.56
CA GLN A 900 17.45 -25.76 2.99
C GLN A 900 16.57 -24.52 3.25
N VAL A 901 16.68 -23.48 2.40
CA VAL A 901 16.16 -22.14 2.73
C VAL A 901 15.00 -21.68 1.86
N ILE A 902 14.77 -22.31 0.70
CA ILE A 902 13.65 -21.97 -0.19
C ILE A 902 12.53 -23.00 -0.06
N PRO A 903 11.26 -22.57 0.09
CA PRO A 903 10.13 -23.49 0.13
C PRO A 903 10.04 -24.40 -1.11
N LYS A 904 9.68 -25.67 -0.88
CA LYS A 904 9.35 -26.63 -1.94
C LYS A 904 7.97 -26.39 -2.55
N ARG A 905 7.10 -25.69 -1.82
CA ARG A 905 5.74 -25.33 -2.23
C ARG A 905 5.78 -24.39 -3.44
N PHE A 906 4.83 -24.58 -4.35
CA PHE A 906 4.51 -23.62 -5.40
C PHE A 906 3.36 -22.75 -4.89
N TYR A 907 3.54 -21.44 -4.88
CA TYR A 907 2.49 -20.50 -4.47
C TYR A 907 1.64 -20.10 -5.66
N SER A 908 2.28 -19.74 -6.77
CA SER A 908 1.61 -19.28 -7.99
C SER A 908 2.29 -19.82 -9.25
N MET A 909 1.68 -19.57 -10.41
CA MET A 909 2.28 -19.86 -11.72
C MET A 909 3.60 -19.09 -11.94
N ASN A 910 3.81 -17.97 -11.22
CA ASN A 910 5.04 -17.19 -11.31
C ASN A 910 6.26 -17.96 -10.79
N SER A 911 6.09 -18.80 -9.76
CA SER A 911 7.18 -19.55 -9.13
C SER A 911 7.73 -20.69 -10.00
N VAL A 912 6.96 -21.14 -11.00
CA VAL A 912 7.24 -22.36 -11.78
C VAL A 912 8.53 -22.24 -12.60
N ILE A 913 8.77 -21.08 -13.22
CA ILE A 913 9.92 -20.89 -14.12
C ILE A 913 11.26 -20.99 -13.37
N GLY A 914 11.33 -20.48 -12.14
CA GLY A 914 12.53 -20.59 -11.31
C GLY A 914 12.85 -22.05 -10.94
N LYS A 915 11.83 -22.86 -10.66
CA LYS A 915 12.00 -24.29 -10.39
C LYS A 915 12.44 -25.08 -11.63
N TYR A 916 11.97 -24.68 -12.82
CA TYR A 916 12.42 -25.25 -14.08
C TYR A 916 13.93 -25.03 -14.29
N TYR A 917 14.42 -23.78 -14.18
CA TYR A 917 15.85 -23.50 -14.34
C TYR A 917 16.73 -24.21 -13.30
N MET A 918 16.24 -24.39 -12.08
CA MET A 918 16.92 -25.19 -11.07
C MET A 918 17.04 -26.67 -11.51
N ALA A 919 16.03 -27.22 -12.17
CA ALA A 919 16.10 -28.58 -12.71
C ALA A 919 17.14 -28.71 -13.83
N GLU A 920 17.25 -27.72 -14.72
CA GLU A 920 18.31 -27.68 -15.76
C GLU A 920 19.72 -27.63 -15.15
N ASN A 921 19.89 -26.80 -14.13
CA ASN A 921 21.13 -26.72 -13.37
C ASN A 921 21.47 -28.09 -12.74
N LEU A 922 20.49 -28.79 -12.15
CA LEU A 922 20.67 -30.12 -11.58
C LEU A 922 21.04 -31.19 -12.62
N TYR A 923 20.45 -31.15 -13.82
CA TYR A 923 20.85 -32.06 -14.91
C TYR A 923 22.31 -31.83 -15.31
N THR A 924 22.74 -30.57 -15.44
CA THR A 924 24.11 -30.23 -15.82
C THR A 924 25.11 -30.65 -14.73
N LEU A 925 24.72 -30.58 -13.46
CA LEU A 925 25.48 -31.09 -12.31
C LEU A 925 25.41 -32.62 -12.15
N LYS A 926 24.76 -33.34 -13.06
CA LYS A 926 24.56 -34.80 -13.03
C LYS A 926 23.77 -35.29 -11.80
N GLN A 927 22.96 -34.42 -11.19
CA GLN A 927 22.02 -34.75 -10.11
C GLN A 927 20.67 -35.19 -10.68
N THR A 928 20.70 -36.20 -11.55
CA THR A 928 19.57 -36.60 -12.41
C THR A 928 18.31 -36.97 -11.64
N GLU A 929 18.43 -37.67 -10.51
CA GLU A 929 17.26 -38.04 -9.70
C GLU A 929 16.55 -36.82 -9.12
N LYS A 930 17.32 -35.86 -8.58
CA LYS A 930 16.79 -34.60 -8.07
C LYS A 930 16.16 -33.76 -9.18
N ALA A 931 16.83 -33.66 -10.33
CA ALA A 931 16.31 -32.96 -11.51
C ALA A 931 14.97 -33.57 -11.96
N ASN A 932 14.91 -34.90 -12.10
CA ASN A 932 13.69 -35.62 -12.45
C ASN A 932 12.56 -35.39 -11.44
N ALA A 933 12.87 -35.37 -10.14
CA ALA A 933 11.88 -35.10 -9.10
C ALA A 933 11.30 -33.69 -9.22
N LEU A 934 12.15 -32.69 -9.46
CA LEU A 934 11.73 -31.29 -9.61
C LEU A 934 10.93 -31.06 -10.91
N VAL A 935 11.34 -31.69 -12.02
CA VAL A 935 10.56 -31.67 -13.27
C VAL A 935 9.17 -32.29 -13.06
N ARG A 936 9.09 -33.44 -12.36
CA ARG A 936 7.80 -34.10 -12.08
C ARG A 936 6.87 -33.21 -11.25
N SER A 937 7.37 -32.61 -10.16
CA SER A 937 6.53 -31.74 -9.33
C SER A 937 6.11 -30.47 -10.05
N THR A 938 7.01 -29.88 -10.84
CA THR A 938 6.73 -28.69 -11.67
C THR A 938 5.67 -29.01 -12.73
N ALA A 939 5.83 -30.11 -13.45
CA ALA A 939 4.86 -30.57 -14.46
C ALA A 939 3.50 -30.92 -13.84
N ASP A 940 3.47 -31.58 -12.69
CA ASP A 940 2.23 -31.90 -11.98
C ASP A 940 1.48 -30.64 -11.53
N PHE A 941 2.20 -29.64 -11.02
CA PHE A 941 1.62 -28.33 -10.67
C PHE A 941 1.02 -27.65 -11.91
N ILE A 942 1.80 -27.45 -12.98
CA ILE A 942 1.30 -26.84 -14.23
C ILE A 942 0.09 -27.62 -14.77
N LYS A 943 0.16 -28.96 -14.77
CA LYS A 943 -0.93 -29.80 -15.25
C LYS A 943 -2.22 -29.56 -14.47
N LYS A 944 -2.16 -29.47 -13.14
CA LYS A 944 -3.34 -29.21 -12.30
C LYS A 944 -3.90 -27.80 -12.55
N GLU A 945 -3.04 -26.79 -12.57
CA GLU A 945 -3.42 -25.40 -12.87
C GLU A 945 -4.11 -25.28 -14.24
N LEU A 946 -3.50 -25.84 -15.29
CA LEU A 946 -4.04 -25.77 -16.65
C LEU A 946 -5.28 -26.65 -16.83
N THR A 947 -5.38 -27.77 -16.11
CA THR A 947 -6.60 -28.60 -16.09
C THR A 947 -7.77 -27.79 -15.54
N TYR A 948 -7.55 -27.09 -14.43
CA TYR A 948 -8.55 -26.21 -13.85
C TYR A 948 -8.95 -25.07 -14.78
N LEU A 949 -7.98 -24.37 -15.37
CA LEU A 949 -8.27 -23.28 -16.32
C LEU A 949 -9.05 -23.78 -17.54
N ALA A 950 -8.78 -24.99 -18.03
CA ALA A 950 -9.56 -25.60 -19.10
C ALA A 950 -10.99 -25.95 -18.65
N ASP A 951 -11.18 -26.48 -17.43
CA ASP A 951 -12.51 -26.78 -16.87
C ASP A 951 -13.34 -25.50 -16.70
N VAL A 952 -12.72 -24.44 -16.16
CA VAL A 952 -13.36 -23.12 -16.03
C VAL A 952 -13.69 -22.56 -17.41
N SER A 953 -12.74 -22.59 -18.36
CA SER A 953 -12.95 -22.09 -19.72
C SER A 953 -14.13 -22.77 -20.41
N GLN A 954 -14.20 -24.10 -20.31
CA GLN A 954 -15.32 -24.88 -20.84
C GLN A 954 -16.64 -24.51 -20.17
N SER A 955 -16.67 -24.42 -18.84
CA SER A 955 -17.90 -24.09 -18.11
C SER A 955 -18.38 -22.65 -18.30
N LYS A 956 -17.47 -21.73 -18.63
CA LYS A 956 -17.77 -20.31 -18.90
C LYS A 956 -17.96 -20.00 -20.39
N ASN A 957 -17.68 -20.98 -21.26
CA ASN A 957 -17.69 -20.81 -22.71
C ASN A 957 -16.82 -19.63 -23.19
N SER A 958 -15.66 -19.47 -22.55
CA SER A 958 -14.68 -18.41 -22.84
C SER A 958 -13.31 -18.80 -22.31
N LEU A 959 -12.22 -18.52 -23.04
CA LEU A 959 -10.86 -18.78 -22.55
C LEU A 959 -10.60 -18.00 -21.26
N ASN A 960 -10.21 -18.70 -20.20
CA ASN A 960 -9.83 -18.12 -18.91
C ASN A 960 -8.33 -18.33 -18.66
N GLY A 961 -7.65 -17.30 -18.16
CA GLY A 961 -6.23 -17.37 -17.81
C GLY A 961 -5.30 -17.54 -19.01
N SER A 962 -5.56 -16.87 -20.12
CA SER A 962 -4.79 -16.99 -21.37
C SER A 962 -3.27 -16.88 -21.16
N GLN A 963 -2.81 -15.91 -20.35
CA GLN A 963 -1.41 -15.74 -20.00
C GLN A 963 -0.85 -16.94 -19.22
N HIS A 964 -1.58 -17.47 -18.24
CA HIS A 964 -1.20 -18.66 -17.49
C HIS A 964 -1.14 -19.90 -18.39
N VAL A 965 -2.08 -20.04 -19.32
CA VAL A 965 -2.10 -21.13 -20.30
C VAL A 965 -0.89 -21.06 -21.21
N GLN A 966 -0.63 -19.91 -21.82
CA GLN A 966 0.53 -19.71 -22.70
C GLN A 966 1.85 -19.97 -21.96
N ARG A 967 2.03 -19.37 -20.79
CA ARG A 967 3.24 -19.53 -19.96
C ARG A 967 3.41 -20.97 -19.49
N GLY A 968 2.33 -21.59 -18.99
CA GLY A 968 2.34 -22.96 -18.50
C GLY A 968 2.72 -23.94 -19.61
N LEU A 969 2.09 -23.86 -20.79
CA LEU A 969 2.42 -24.71 -21.94
C LEU A 969 3.86 -24.48 -22.42
N TYR A 970 4.31 -23.22 -22.45
CA TYR A 970 5.69 -22.90 -22.83
C TYR A 970 6.71 -23.59 -21.91
N ILE A 971 6.58 -23.44 -20.59
CA ILE A 971 7.48 -24.06 -19.61
C ILE A 971 7.36 -25.60 -19.64
N PHE A 972 6.15 -26.12 -19.86
CA PHE A 972 5.94 -27.56 -20.01
C PHE A 972 6.72 -28.13 -21.20
N ASN A 973 6.68 -27.44 -22.34
CA ASN A 973 7.45 -27.81 -23.52
C ASN A 973 8.97 -27.71 -23.28
N MET A 974 9.42 -26.69 -22.54
CA MET A 974 10.83 -26.60 -22.14
C MET A 974 11.28 -27.80 -21.29
N MET A 975 10.42 -28.33 -20.40
CA MET A 975 10.71 -29.57 -19.66
C MET A 975 10.79 -30.81 -20.55
N ILE A 976 9.97 -30.90 -21.60
CA ILE A 976 10.07 -31.97 -22.61
C ILE A 976 11.45 -31.90 -23.28
N GLN A 977 11.85 -30.73 -23.76
CA GLN A 977 13.15 -30.54 -24.40
C GLN A 977 14.32 -30.88 -23.46
N ALA A 978 14.28 -30.38 -22.22
CA ALA A 978 15.33 -30.65 -21.23
C ALA A 978 15.46 -32.15 -20.90
N THR A 979 14.34 -32.86 -20.74
CA THR A 979 14.36 -34.30 -20.46
C THR A 979 14.81 -35.14 -21.66
N ALA A 980 14.51 -34.71 -22.89
CA ALA A 980 15.01 -35.34 -24.11
C ALA A 980 16.53 -35.22 -24.23
N VAL A 981 17.06 -33.99 -24.10
CA VAL A 981 18.52 -33.71 -24.15
C VAL A 981 19.27 -34.51 -23.08
N ASN A 982 18.67 -34.70 -21.91
CA ASN A 982 19.28 -35.44 -20.79
C ASN A 982 18.94 -36.94 -20.78
N ASN A 983 18.42 -37.51 -21.87
CA ASN A 983 18.12 -38.94 -22.05
C ASN A 983 17.12 -39.55 -21.04
N GLN A 984 16.20 -38.74 -20.49
CA GLN A 984 15.20 -39.18 -19.51
C GLN A 984 13.94 -39.72 -20.20
N LYS A 985 14.10 -40.77 -21.03
CA LYS A 985 13.07 -41.27 -21.97
C LYS A 985 11.69 -41.51 -21.35
N GLN A 986 11.63 -42.16 -20.19
CA GLN A 986 10.34 -42.47 -19.54
C GLN A 986 9.62 -41.21 -19.05
N LEU A 987 10.36 -40.27 -18.45
CA LEU A 987 9.79 -39.01 -17.98
C LEU A 987 9.37 -38.14 -19.16
N ASN A 988 10.22 -38.04 -20.18
CA ASN A 988 9.96 -37.29 -21.40
C ASN A 988 8.67 -37.79 -22.10
N ALA A 989 8.50 -39.10 -22.31
CA ALA A 989 7.30 -39.66 -22.92
C ALA A 989 6.02 -39.38 -22.10
N GLN A 990 6.13 -39.37 -20.77
CA GLN A 990 5.01 -39.00 -19.90
C GLN A 990 4.66 -37.52 -20.04
N LEU A 991 5.66 -36.63 -20.10
CA LEU A 991 5.47 -35.20 -20.29
C LEU A 991 4.85 -34.89 -21.66
N GLU A 992 5.31 -35.52 -22.75
CA GLU A 992 4.72 -35.37 -24.08
C GLU A 992 3.24 -35.75 -24.09
N LYS A 993 2.90 -36.88 -23.45
CA LYS A 993 1.51 -37.32 -23.31
C LYS A 993 0.65 -36.31 -22.55
N ASP A 994 1.16 -35.80 -21.42
CA ASP A 994 0.44 -34.80 -20.61
C ASP A 994 0.30 -33.46 -21.35
N PHE A 995 1.33 -33.03 -22.07
CA PHE A 995 1.31 -31.83 -22.89
C PHE A 995 0.28 -31.91 -24.02
N MET A 996 0.28 -33.02 -24.78
CA MET A 996 -0.71 -33.24 -25.84
C MET A 996 -2.14 -33.27 -25.28
N ALA A 997 -2.33 -33.87 -24.10
CA ALA A 997 -3.63 -33.88 -23.42
C ALA A 997 -4.08 -32.45 -23.06
N LEU A 998 -3.20 -31.62 -22.48
CA LEU A 998 -3.50 -30.23 -22.14
C LEU A 998 -3.76 -29.38 -23.40
N GLN A 999 -2.91 -29.48 -24.42
CA GLN A 999 -3.06 -28.74 -25.67
C GLN A 999 -4.40 -29.05 -26.35
N SER A 1000 -4.81 -30.32 -26.37
CA SER A 1000 -6.10 -30.76 -26.92
C SER A 1000 -7.29 -30.07 -26.24
N ARG A 1001 -7.21 -29.86 -24.91
CA ARG A 1001 -8.28 -29.18 -24.15
C ARG A 1001 -8.43 -27.70 -24.49
N PHE A 1002 -7.38 -27.05 -24.97
CA PHE A 1002 -7.40 -25.64 -25.35
C PHE A 1002 -7.47 -25.40 -26.87
N ALA A 1003 -7.39 -26.45 -27.69
CA ALA A 1003 -7.30 -26.33 -29.15
C ALA A 1003 -8.42 -25.46 -29.76
N MET A 1004 -9.63 -25.53 -29.22
CA MET A 1004 -10.78 -24.75 -29.68
C MET A 1004 -10.70 -23.23 -29.43
N TYR A 1005 -9.79 -22.77 -28.56
CA TYR A 1005 -9.65 -21.35 -28.19
C TYR A 1005 -8.46 -20.67 -28.87
N PHE A 1006 -7.56 -21.45 -29.49
CA PHE A 1006 -6.37 -20.96 -30.16
C PHE A 1006 -6.38 -21.23 -31.67
N SER A 1007 -7.50 -21.72 -32.22
CA SER A 1007 -7.70 -21.90 -33.65
C SER A 1007 -8.32 -20.65 -34.27
N GLU A 1008 -7.48 -19.66 -34.58
CA GLU A 1008 -7.69 -18.64 -35.63
C GLU A 1008 -6.37 -18.37 -36.35
#